data_AF-A0A534HJM7-F1
#
_entry.id   AF-A0A534HJM7-F1
#
_cell.length_a   1.000
_cell.length_b   1.000
_cell.length_c   1.000
_cell.angle_alpha   90.00
_cell.angle_beta   90.00
_cell.angle_gamma   90.00
#
_symmetry.space_group_name_H-M   'P 1'
#
loop_
_entity.id
_entity.type
_entity.pdbx_description
1 polymer ?
#
loop_
_entity_poly.entity_id
_entity_poly.type
_entity_poly.pdbx_seq_one_letter_code
_entity_poly.pdbx_strand_id
1 'polypeptide(L)'
;PYGVTHAYAKAAQIGGAQVLRHTRVIDLKARRDGSWDVITEGGNVHAEHVVNAGGLWAREVGRMVGLELPILAMQHQYLITEDLPALKGQKELLTCIDFEGEIYTRQERGGVLLGTYERAGVPWSPLQTPWDFTQSLLPEDLDRIAPSLEVGFQHFPALGEVGIRKVVNGPFTFAPDGNPLVGPVRGLTNFWVACGVMAGFSQGGGVGLALSRWMVEGDPGADVWAMDVARYGDWATLAYTNAKVRENYSRRFRIRFPNEELTAARPLRTTPVYERLRAEHAVFGDYCGLEHALWFAPSAAEATEDITFHRSNAHPHVAAECQAVREAVGLLEISNYGKFEVTGPGTKEWLSYVMANRVPKVGRIALTPMLNERGKLIGDFTLCRLAAERVFLICTYAAEEYYRRWFERHAPPPGVTVRPCAMQYVGLSVAGPRSRALLQSLTREDLSSAAFPFLSFRSLDVGMIPALVGRISFTGDLGYEIWVSSEYQRALYDLLMGAGAEQGLKLFGGRALNTLRIEKSFGTWTREYRPIYGPYEAGLGRFVDLKKGEFVGRAAALEERDSGGALRLVTFTVDAGDADASGDEPVWHDGKVVGWVTSGAYGHSVRQSLALAYVPAALAGETSGFEIEIIGERRRALRQSAAVFDPEGSRMRA
;
A
#
# COMPACT_ATOMS: atom_id res chain seq x y z
N PRO A 1 -28.77 10.93 -6.56
CA PRO A 1 -27.60 11.56 -7.25
C PRO A 1 -27.88 12.95 -7.83
N TYR A 2 -28.78 13.09 -8.81
CA TYR A 2 -29.06 14.36 -9.50
C TYR A 2 -29.31 15.56 -8.56
N GLY A 3 -30.25 15.41 -7.63
CA GLY A 3 -30.59 16.49 -6.68
C GLY A 3 -29.42 16.93 -5.80
N VAL A 4 -28.60 16.00 -5.31
CA VAL A 4 -27.41 16.30 -4.50
C VAL A 4 -26.35 17.04 -5.31
N THR A 5 -26.10 16.63 -6.56
CA THR A 5 -25.17 17.35 -7.45
C THR A 5 -25.62 18.79 -7.68
N HIS A 6 -26.92 19.03 -7.90
CA HIS A 6 -27.46 20.37 -8.04
C HIS A 6 -27.38 21.19 -6.74
N ALA A 7 -27.59 20.55 -5.59
CA ALA A 7 -27.40 21.19 -4.30
C ALA A 7 -25.94 21.63 -4.07
N TYR A 8 -24.97 20.76 -4.37
CA TYR A 8 -23.54 21.11 -4.31
C TYR A 8 -23.18 22.24 -5.28
N ALA A 9 -23.65 22.19 -6.53
CA ALA A 9 -23.41 23.26 -7.49
C ALA A 9 -23.98 24.61 -7.01
N LYS A 10 -25.20 24.61 -6.45
CA LYS A 10 -25.82 25.82 -5.90
C LYS A 10 -25.07 26.34 -4.68
N ALA A 11 -24.65 25.46 -3.78
CA ALA A 11 -23.85 25.82 -2.61
C ALA A 11 -22.50 26.42 -3.03
N ALA A 12 -21.82 25.83 -4.01
CA ALA A 12 -20.57 26.37 -4.56
C ALA A 12 -20.77 27.75 -5.17
N GLN A 13 -21.86 27.98 -5.92
CA GLN A 13 -22.20 29.29 -6.48
C GLN A 13 -22.49 30.34 -5.39
N ILE A 14 -23.17 29.97 -4.31
CA ILE A 14 -23.35 30.85 -3.14
C ILE A 14 -22.00 31.22 -2.54
N GLY A 15 -21.04 30.28 -2.52
CA GLY A 15 -19.65 30.51 -2.13
C GLY A 15 -18.80 31.27 -3.15
N GLY A 16 -19.38 31.74 -4.27
CA GLY A 16 -18.69 32.53 -5.30
C GLY A 16 -18.13 31.73 -6.48
N ALA A 17 -18.30 30.41 -6.54
CA ALA A 17 -17.86 29.62 -7.68
C ALA A 17 -18.70 29.91 -8.94
N GLN A 18 -18.07 29.89 -10.10
CA GLN A 18 -18.76 29.93 -11.39
C GLN A 18 -18.89 28.51 -11.95
N VAL A 19 -20.07 28.18 -12.48
CA VAL A 19 -20.34 26.87 -13.09
C VAL A 19 -20.71 27.09 -14.54
N LEU A 20 -19.78 26.77 -15.44
CA LEU A 20 -19.96 26.86 -16.89
C LEU A 20 -20.29 25.46 -17.42
N ARG A 21 -21.51 25.30 -17.95
CA ARG A 21 -21.97 24.05 -18.58
C ARG A 21 -21.88 24.18 -20.09
N HIS A 22 -21.80 23.05 -20.79
CA HIS A 22 -21.65 23.02 -22.26
C HIS A 22 -20.38 23.75 -22.70
N THR A 23 -19.32 23.61 -21.90
CA THR A 23 -18.01 24.25 -22.08
C THR A 23 -16.95 23.17 -21.95
N ARG A 24 -16.83 22.34 -22.98
CA ARG A 24 -15.89 21.20 -22.96
C ARG A 24 -14.46 21.72 -23.02
N VAL A 25 -13.61 21.18 -22.15
CA VAL A 25 -12.15 21.34 -22.25
C VAL A 25 -11.65 20.49 -23.42
N ILE A 26 -10.91 21.10 -24.33
CA ILE A 26 -10.36 20.45 -25.53
C ILE A 26 -8.84 20.31 -25.48
N ASP A 27 -8.16 21.13 -24.67
CA ASP A 27 -6.71 21.07 -24.47
C ASP A 27 -6.32 21.74 -23.14
N LEU A 28 -5.16 21.36 -22.60
CA LEU A 28 -4.61 21.86 -21.34
C LEU A 28 -3.12 22.17 -21.53
N LYS A 29 -2.72 23.43 -21.34
CA LYS A 29 -1.33 23.84 -21.51
C LYS A 29 -0.74 24.35 -20.21
N ALA A 30 0.28 23.67 -19.72
CA ALA A 30 1.08 24.13 -18.59
C ALA A 30 1.90 25.37 -18.98
N ARG A 31 1.98 26.34 -18.08
CA ARG A 31 2.79 27.55 -18.23
C ARG A 31 4.03 27.46 -17.35
N ARG A 32 5.04 28.28 -17.66
CA ARG A 32 6.34 28.27 -16.96
C ARG A 32 6.25 28.68 -15.49
N ASP A 33 5.24 29.45 -15.12
CA ASP A 33 4.96 29.89 -13.75
C ASP A 33 4.16 28.85 -12.93
N GLY A 34 3.83 27.69 -13.51
CA GLY A 34 3.05 26.63 -12.86
C GLY A 34 1.53 26.77 -12.99
N SER A 35 1.05 27.84 -13.63
CA SER A 35 -0.36 28.01 -13.99
C SER A 35 -0.70 27.30 -15.31
N TRP A 36 -1.98 27.36 -15.71
CA TRP A 36 -2.54 26.59 -16.80
C TRP A 36 -3.41 27.46 -17.72
N ASP A 37 -3.31 27.20 -19.02
CA ASP A 37 -4.31 27.62 -19.99
C ASP A 37 -5.26 26.45 -20.27
N VAL A 38 -6.52 26.60 -19.83
CA VAL A 38 -7.60 25.66 -20.06
C VAL A 38 -8.32 26.08 -21.33
N ILE A 39 -8.11 25.33 -22.41
CA ILE A 39 -8.67 25.64 -23.73
C ILE A 39 -10.03 24.97 -23.83
N THR A 40 -11.07 25.74 -24.11
CA THR A 40 -12.45 25.24 -24.16
C THR A 40 -13.19 25.71 -25.40
N GLU A 41 -14.30 25.05 -25.70
CA GLU A 41 -15.22 25.49 -26.76
C GLU A 41 -15.91 26.82 -26.45
N GLY A 42 -16.01 27.21 -25.17
CA GLY A 42 -16.70 28.42 -24.71
C GLY A 42 -15.77 29.58 -24.36
N GLY A 43 -14.49 29.52 -24.75
CA GLY A 43 -13.46 30.49 -24.41
C GLY A 43 -12.42 29.96 -23.43
N ASN A 44 -11.20 30.46 -23.51
CA ASN A 44 -10.09 29.96 -22.71
C ASN A 44 -10.13 30.53 -21.29
N VAL A 45 -9.76 29.70 -20.31
CA VAL A 45 -9.65 30.09 -18.90
C VAL A 45 -8.19 29.97 -18.48
N HIS A 46 -7.67 31.02 -17.86
CA HIS A 46 -6.39 30.95 -17.16
C HIS A 46 -6.63 30.52 -15.72
N ALA A 47 -5.94 29.48 -15.26
CA ALA A 47 -6.14 28.90 -13.93
C ALA A 47 -4.79 28.59 -13.26
N GLU A 48 -4.65 28.92 -11.98
CA GLU A 48 -3.45 28.54 -11.21
C GLU A 48 -3.39 27.03 -10.97
N HIS A 49 -4.56 26.40 -10.77
CA HIS A 49 -4.73 24.98 -10.52
C HIS A 49 -5.76 24.36 -11.46
N VAL A 50 -5.55 23.11 -11.86
CA VAL A 50 -6.50 22.31 -12.64
C VAL A 50 -6.78 21.00 -11.91
N VAL A 51 -8.05 20.65 -11.77
CA VAL A 51 -8.49 19.37 -11.21
C VAL A 51 -9.19 18.56 -12.31
N ASN A 52 -8.61 17.42 -12.68
CA ASN A 52 -9.28 16.44 -13.51
C ASN A 52 -10.29 15.66 -12.66
N ALA A 53 -11.57 15.97 -12.83
CA ALA A 53 -12.71 15.22 -12.29
C ALA A 53 -13.61 14.71 -13.44
N GLY A 54 -13.00 14.33 -14.57
CA GLY A 54 -13.68 14.05 -15.84
C GLY A 54 -14.54 12.78 -15.87
N GLY A 55 -14.71 12.05 -14.77
CA GLY A 55 -15.51 10.82 -14.71
C GLY A 55 -15.11 9.82 -15.80
N LEU A 56 -16.06 9.46 -16.68
CA LEU A 56 -15.83 8.58 -17.83
C LEU A 56 -14.73 9.07 -18.78
N TRP A 57 -14.50 10.38 -18.83
CA TRP A 57 -13.51 11.04 -19.67
C TRP A 57 -12.20 11.35 -18.94
N ALA A 58 -11.99 10.82 -17.73
CA ALA A 58 -10.81 11.11 -16.94
C ALA A 58 -9.50 10.81 -17.69
N ARG A 59 -9.45 9.71 -18.44
CA ARG A 59 -8.28 9.36 -19.26
C ARG A 59 -8.07 10.32 -20.41
N GLU A 60 -9.14 10.68 -21.11
CA GLU A 60 -9.09 11.59 -22.25
C GLU A 60 -8.60 12.98 -21.81
N VAL A 61 -9.05 13.46 -20.65
CA VAL A 61 -8.52 14.69 -20.03
C VAL A 61 -7.06 14.52 -19.60
N GLY A 62 -6.68 13.37 -19.04
CA GLY A 62 -5.28 13.07 -18.71
C GLY A 62 -4.35 13.11 -19.93
N ARG A 63 -4.79 12.57 -21.06
CA ARG A 63 -4.00 12.55 -22.31
C ARG A 63 -3.70 13.94 -22.86
N MET A 64 -4.50 14.96 -22.55
CA MET A 64 -4.22 16.36 -22.91
C MET A 64 -2.89 16.85 -22.29
N VAL A 65 -2.47 16.25 -21.17
CA VAL A 65 -1.23 16.59 -20.46
C VAL A 65 -0.21 15.45 -20.48
N GLY A 66 -0.37 14.48 -21.39
CA GLY A 66 0.54 13.33 -21.52
C GLY A 66 0.41 12.27 -20.42
N LEU A 67 -0.69 12.29 -19.66
CA LEU A 67 -0.95 11.35 -18.57
C LEU A 67 -1.94 10.25 -18.99
N GLU A 68 -1.53 8.99 -18.92
CA GLU A 68 -2.45 7.85 -19.05
C GLU A 68 -2.88 7.38 -17.65
N LEU A 69 -4.10 7.73 -17.24
CA LEU A 69 -4.63 7.28 -15.95
C LEU A 69 -5.02 5.79 -16.00
N PRO A 70 -4.66 4.98 -14.99
CA PRO A 70 -5.08 3.59 -14.89
C PRO A 70 -6.56 3.53 -14.46
N ILE A 71 -7.46 3.88 -15.37
CA ILE A 71 -8.90 3.87 -15.15
C ILE A 71 -9.58 3.13 -16.30
N LEU A 72 -10.55 2.28 -15.98
CA LEU A 72 -11.40 1.63 -16.97
C LEU A 72 -12.86 1.78 -16.57
N ALA A 73 -13.70 2.05 -17.57
CA ALA A 73 -15.14 1.99 -17.38
C ALA A 73 -15.64 0.54 -17.56
N MET A 74 -16.52 0.08 -16.66
CA MET A 74 -17.24 -1.19 -16.77
C MET A 74 -18.73 -0.91 -16.97
N GLN A 75 -19.38 -1.73 -17.78
CA GLN A 75 -20.85 -1.76 -17.80
C GLN A 75 -21.37 -2.28 -16.47
N HIS A 76 -22.42 -1.66 -15.93
CA HIS A 76 -23.11 -2.11 -14.73
C HIS A 76 -24.61 -1.97 -14.89
N GLN A 77 -25.34 -2.99 -14.45
CA GLN A 77 -26.78 -3.08 -14.64
C GLN A 77 -27.53 -3.16 -13.31
N TYR A 78 -28.65 -2.45 -13.25
CA TYR A 78 -29.68 -2.66 -12.23
C TYR A 78 -31.06 -2.55 -12.86
N LEU A 79 -32.03 -3.20 -12.23
CA LEU A 79 -33.44 -3.14 -12.58
C LEU A 79 -34.23 -2.40 -11.50
N ILE A 80 -35.35 -1.82 -11.90
CA ILE A 80 -36.36 -1.23 -11.03
C ILE A 80 -37.65 -2.00 -11.31
N THR A 81 -38.24 -2.57 -10.28
CA THR A 81 -39.50 -3.31 -10.40
C THR A 81 -40.70 -2.37 -10.55
N GLU A 82 -41.83 -2.93 -10.94
CA GLU A 82 -43.14 -2.34 -10.68
C GLU A 82 -43.43 -2.27 -9.17
N ASP A 83 -44.56 -1.66 -8.81
CA ASP A 83 -44.95 -1.50 -7.42
C ASP A 83 -45.17 -2.88 -6.78
N LEU A 84 -44.47 -3.14 -5.69
CA LEU A 84 -44.50 -4.40 -4.98
C LEU A 84 -45.64 -4.38 -3.95
N PRO A 85 -46.68 -5.23 -4.06
CA PRO A 85 -47.82 -5.20 -3.14
C PRO A 85 -47.42 -5.30 -1.66
N ALA A 86 -46.37 -6.06 -1.37
CA ALA A 86 -45.83 -6.24 -0.02
C ALA A 86 -45.32 -4.93 0.63
N LEU A 87 -44.98 -3.90 -0.16
CA LEU A 87 -44.50 -2.60 0.35
C LEU A 87 -45.61 -1.63 0.71
N LYS A 88 -46.86 -1.93 0.30
CA LYS A 88 -47.97 -0.99 0.51
C LYS A 88 -48.24 -0.80 1.99
N GLY A 89 -48.16 0.45 2.46
CA GLY A 89 -48.39 0.82 3.86
C GLY A 89 -47.25 0.44 4.81
N GLN A 90 -46.13 -0.07 4.29
CA GLN A 90 -44.94 -0.36 5.09
C GLN A 90 -44.05 0.88 5.24
N LYS A 91 -43.19 0.86 6.26
CA LYS A 91 -42.06 1.81 6.34
C LYS A 91 -41.06 1.51 5.23
N GLU A 92 -40.25 2.51 4.88
CA GLU A 92 -39.21 2.35 3.87
C GLU A 92 -38.26 1.20 4.25
N LEU A 93 -38.01 0.29 3.30
CA LEU A 93 -37.08 -0.81 3.52
C LEU A 93 -35.65 -0.29 3.66
N LEU A 94 -34.89 -0.96 4.53
CA LEU A 94 -33.45 -0.78 4.59
C LEU A 94 -32.80 -1.24 3.29
N THR A 95 -31.72 -0.57 2.90
CA THR A 95 -30.85 -1.07 1.84
C THR A 95 -30.23 -2.39 2.27
N CYS A 96 -30.25 -3.39 1.40
CA CYS A 96 -29.69 -4.71 1.63
C CYS A 96 -28.52 -4.95 0.68
N ILE A 97 -27.47 -5.58 1.19
CA ILE A 97 -26.40 -6.17 0.38
C ILE A 97 -26.39 -7.66 0.69
N ASP A 98 -26.68 -8.45 -0.32
CA ASP A 98 -26.59 -9.89 -0.28
C ASP A 98 -25.23 -10.29 -0.86
N PHE A 99 -24.32 -10.71 0.03
CA PHE A 99 -22.96 -11.08 -0.35
C PHE A 99 -22.89 -12.40 -1.12
N GLU A 100 -23.81 -13.33 -0.87
CA GLU A 100 -23.84 -14.64 -1.55
C GLU A 100 -24.34 -14.49 -2.98
N GLY A 101 -25.43 -13.74 -3.18
CA GLY A 101 -25.95 -13.41 -4.50
C GLY A 101 -25.19 -12.32 -5.25
N GLU A 102 -24.22 -11.66 -4.61
CA GLU A 102 -23.53 -10.47 -5.12
C GLU A 102 -24.53 -9.38 -5.60
N ILE A 103 -25.57 -9.14 -4.79
CA ILE A 103 -26.70 -8.25 -5.08
C ILE A 103 -26.77 -7.11 -4.07
N TYR A 104 -27.19 -5.94 -4.54
CA TYR A 104 -27.69 -4.87 -3.68
C TYR A 104 -29.14 -4.54 -4.03
N THR A 105 -29.95 -4.28 -2.99
CA THR A 105 -31.34 -3.87 -3.17
C THR A 105 -31.69 -2.69 -2.26
N ARG A 106 -32.61 -1.85 -2.73
CA ARG A 106 -33.23 -0.81 -1.91
C ARG A 106 -34.62 -0.51 -2.43
N GLN A 107 -35.48 0.05 -1.58
CA GLN A 107 -36.77 0.53 -2.03
C GLN A 107 -36.62 1.67 -3.04
N GLU A 108 -37.45 1.64 -4.09
CA GLU A 108 -37.56 2.69 -5.09
C GLU A 108 -39.06 2.98 -5.30
N ARG A 109 -39.55 4.02 -4.62
CA ARG A 109 -40.98 4.35 -4.54
C ARG A 109 -41.80 3.16 -4.00
N GLY A 110 -42.79 2.69 -4.75
CA GLY A 110 -43.60 1.52 -4.40
C GLY A 110 -42.96 0.18 -4.76
N GLY A 111 -41.82 0.16 -5.45
CA GLY A 111 -41.10 -1.04 -5.86
C GLY A 111 -39.69 -1.12 -5.28
N VAL A 112 -38.82 -1.89 -5.92
CA VAL A 112 -37.45 -2.14 -5.48
C VAL A 112 -36.49 -1.91 -6.65
N LEU A 113 -35.34 -1.29 -6.35
CA LEU A 113 -34.17 -1.34 -7.22
C LEU A 113 -33.33 -2.54 -6.81
N LEU A 114 -32.95 -3.37 -7.77
CA LEU A 114 -32.04 -4.50 -7.60
C LEU A 114 -30.91 -4.41 -8.62
N GLY A 115 -29.66 -4.39 -8.15
CA GLY A 115 -28.48 -4.43 -9.00
C GLY A 115 -27.52 -5.54 -8.56
N THR A 116 -26.65 -5.96 -9.47
CA THR A 116 -25.72 -7.06 -9.23
C THR A 116 -24.35 -6.77 -9.84
N TYR A 117 -23.31 -7.34 -9.25
CA TYR A 117 -21.96 -7.36 -9.81
C TYR A 117 -21.67 -8.75 -10.34
N GLU A 118 -21.92 -8.94 -11.63
CA GLU A 118 -21.82 -10.23 -12.29
C GLU A 118 -20.36 -10.62 -12.61
N ARG A 119 -20.08 -11.92 -12.61
CA ARG A 119 -18.78 -12.46 -13.06
C ARG A 119 -18.51 -12.18 -14.54
N ALA A 120 -19.57 -12.14 -15.35
CA ALA A 120 -19.51 -11.87 -16.79
C ALA A 120 -19.36 -10.37 -17.12
N GLY A 121 -18.62 -9.60 -16.29
CA GLY A 121 -18.49 -8.15 -16.44
C GLY A 121 -17.86 -7.74 -17.78
N VAL A 122 -18.40 -6.67 -18.38
CA VAL A 122 -17.99 -6.17 -19.70
C VAL A 122 -17.31 -4.79 -19.58
N PRO A 123 -16.03 -4.66 -19.97
CA PRO A 123 -15.40 -3.36 -20.15
C PRO A 123 -16.15 -2.51 -21.16
N TRP A 124 -16.36 -1.23 -20.84
CA TRP A 124 -16.90 -0.26 -21.77
C TRP A 124 -15.81 0.73 -22.18
N SER A 125 -15.75 0.98 -23.48
CA SER A 125 -14.77 1.86 -24.12
C SER A 125 -13.35 1.77 -23.54
N PRO A 126 -12.68 0.62 -23.69
CA PRO A 126 -11.39 0.38 -23.04
C PRO A 126 -10.26 1.28 -23.55
N LEU A 127 -10.43 1.95 -24.69
CA LEU A 127 -9.41 2.80 -25.30
C LEU A 127 -9.78 4.29 -25.30
N GLN A 128 -10.99 4.65 -25.74
CA GLN A 128 -11.38 6.05 -25.90
C GLN A 128 -12.87 6.28 -25.68
N THR A 129 -13.23 6.97 -24.61
CA THR A 129 -14.61 7.33 -24.29
C THR A 129 -15.17 8.31 -25.35
N PRO A 130 -16.33 8.00 -25.98
CA PRO A 130 -16.98 8.93 -26.91
C PRO A 130 -17.42 10.22 -26.20
N TRP A 131 -17.14 11.38 -26.78
CA TRP A 131 -17.48 12.68 -26.18
C TRP A 131 -18.97 13.03 -26.28
N ASP A 132 -19.69 12.40 -27.20
CA ASP A 132 -21.12 12.56 -27.42
C ASP A 132 -21.97 11.65 -26.51
N PHE A 133 -21.35 10.76 -25.73
CA PHE A 133 -22.04 9.93 -24.73
C PHE A 133 -22.50 10.76 -23.51
N THR A 134 -23.55 11.56 -23.71
CA THR A 134 -24.10 12.46 -22.69
C THR A 134 -25.54 12.09 -22.37
N GLN A 135 -25.89 12.07 -21.07
CA GLN A 135 -27.24 11.69 -20.58
C GLN A 135 -27.81 10.40 -21.20
N SER A 136 -26.92 9.49 -21.60
CA SER A 136 -27.24 8.27 -22.34
C SER A 136 -26.99 7.05 -21.47
N LEU A 137 -27.72 5.97 -21.76
CA LEU A 137 -27.49 4.64 -21.20
C LEU A 137 -27.00 3.70 -22.29
N LEU A 138 -26.36 2.62 -21.88
CA LEU A 138 -25.96 1.55 -22.78
C LEU A 138 -27.17 0.65 -23.08
N PRO A 139 -27.15 -0.10 -24.20
CA PRO A 139 -28.15 -1.13 -24.45
C PRO A 139 -28.26 -2.09 -23.27
N GLU A 140 -29.48 -2.48 -22.92
CA GLU A 140 -29.76 -3.46 -21.89
C GLU A 140 -29.23 -4.85 -22.31
N ASP A 141 -28.75 -5.62 -21.34
CA ASP A 141 -28.18 -6.95 -21.54
C ASP A 141 -28.59 -7.85 -20.36
N LEU A 142 -29.89 -8.11 -20.26
CA LEU A 142 -30.45 -8.90 -19.17
C LEU A 142 -29.94 -10.34 -19.17
N ASP A 143 -29.72 -10.93 -20.36
CA ASP A 143 -29.21 -12.29 -20.48
C ASP A 143 -27.86 -12.47 -19.77
N ARG A 144 -26.99 -11.45 -19.82
CA ARG A 144 -25.71 -11.46 -19.11
C ARG A 144 -25.84 -11.52 -17.59
N ILE A 145 -26.85 -10.85 -17.04
CA ILE A 145 -27.07 -10.78 -15.58
C ILE A 145 -28.15 -11.76 -15.09
N ALA A 146 -28.84 -12.46 -15.99
CA ALA A 146 -29.90 -13.40 -15.65
C ALA A 146 -29.48 -14.44 -14.59
N PRO A 147 -28.29 -15.07 -14.66
CA PRO A 147 -27.86 -16.01 -13.61
C PRO A 147 -27.76 -15.37 -12.22
N SER A 148 -27.32 -14.11 -12.14
CA SER A 148 -27.27 -13.37 -10.88
C SER A 148 -28.68 -12.98 -10.42
N LEU A 149 -29.56 -12.58 -11.34
CA LEU A 149 -30.95 -12.26 -11.03
C LEU A 149 -31.73 -13.49 -10.51
N GLU A 150 -31.48 -14.67 -11.06
CA GLU A 150 -32.08 -15.93 -10.59
C GLU A 150 -31.78 -16.18 -9.11
N VAL A 151 -30.52 -16.00 -8.68
CA VAL A 151 -30.14 -16.07 -7.25
C VAL A 151 -30.89 -14.99 -6.45
N GLY A 152 -30.94 -13.77 -6.98
CA GLY A 152 -31.67 -12.67 -6.36
C GLY A 152 -33.16 -12.97 -6.15
N PHE A 153 -33.82 -13.59 -7.12
CA PHE A 153 -35.21 -13.98 -7.00
C PHE A 153 -35.41 -15.19 -6.09
N GLN A 154 -34.43 -16.07 -5.93
CA GLN A 154 -34.46 -17.12 -4.92
C GLN A 154 -34.37 -16.53 -3.50
N HIS A 155 -33.49 -15.57 -3.28
CA HIS A 155 -33.31 -14.92 -1.97
C HIS A 155 -34.42 -13.92 -1.64
N PHE A 156 -34.99 -13.27 -2.68
CA PHE A 156 -36.09 -12.31 -2.57
C PHE A 156 -37.27 -12.69 -3.47
N PRO A 157 -38.05 -13.75 -3.14
CA PRO A 157 -39.09 -14.30 -4.02
C PRO A 157 -40.13 -13.30 -4.51
N ALA A 158 -40.53 -12.35 -3.66
CA ALA A 158 -41.51 -11.33 -4.01
C ALA A 158 -41.08 -10.46 -5.20
N LEU A 159 -39.76 -10.34 -5.46
CA LEU A 159 -39.25 -9.61 -6.62
C LEU A 159 -39.40 -10.38 -7.94
N GLY A 160 -39.47 -11.72 -7.88
CA GLY A 160 -39.70 -12.57 -9.05
C GLY A 160 -41.17 -12.63 -9.51
N GLU A 161 -42.09 -12.07 -8.71
CA GLU A 161 -43.54 -12.08 -8.99
C GLU A 161 -44.05 -10.78 -9.62
N VAL A 162 -43.20 -9.76 -9.76
CA VAL A 162 -43.55 -8.44 -10.29
C VAL A 162 -42.82 -8.13 -11.58
N GLY A 163 -43.41 -7.27 -12.41
CA GLY A 163 -42.78 -6.82 -13.65
C GLY A 163 -41.54 -5.96 -13.42
N ILE A 164 -40.67 -5.89 -14.43
CA ILE A 164 -39.56 -4.95 -14.49
C ILE A 164 -40.06 -3.65 -15.13
N ARG A 165 -40.08 -2.56 -14.37
CA ARG A 165 -40.47 -1.23 -14.87
C ARG A 165 -39.37 -0.60 -15.72
N LYS A 166 -38.10 -0.83 -15.36
CA LYS A 166 -36.96 -0.21 -16.04
C LYS A 166 -35.69 -1.03 -15.80
N VAL A 167 -34.87 -1.15 -16.84
CA VAL A 167 -33.48 -1.59 -16.73
C VAL A 167 -32.57 -0.39 -16.96
N VAL A 168 -31.46 -0.33 -16.24
CA VAL A 168 -30.44 0.70 -16.41
C VAL A 168 -29.12 0.00 -16.60
N ASN A 169 -28.53 0.14 -17.79
CA ASN A 169 -27.14 -0.23 -18.06
C ASN A 169 -26.30 1.04 -18.21
N GLY A 170 -25.41 1.30 -17.25
CA GLY A 170 -24.58 2.50 -17.20
C GLY A 170 -23.10 2.17 -17.03
N PRO A 171 -22.18 2.95 -17.64
CA PRO A 171 -20.76 2.77 -17.41
C PRO A 171 -20.31 3.42 -16.08
N PHE A 172 -19.45 2.74 -15.33
CA PHE A 172 -18.79 3.25 -14.12
C PHE A 172 -17.28 3.12 -14.23
N THR A 173 -16.53 4.12 -13.75
CA THR A 173 -15.06 4.09 -13.77
C THR A 173 -14.47 3.44 -12.52
N PHE A 174 -13.47 2.59 -12.73
CA PHE A 174 -12.71 1.89 -11.68
C PHE A 174 -11.21 2.10 -11.91
N ALA A 175 -10.46 2.23 -10.82
CA ALA A 175 -9.01 1.98 -10.83
C ALA A 175 -8.74 0.47 -10.63
N PRO A 176 -7.52 -0.04 -10.86
CA PRO A 176 -7.19 -1.47 -10.75
C PRO A 176 -7.56 -2.12 -9.42
N ASP A 177 -7.48 -1.37 -8.31
CA ASP A 177 -7.83 -1.84 -6.95
C ASP A 177 -9.27 -1.49 -6.53
N GLY A 178 -10.04 -0.83 -7.40
CA GLY A 178 -11.40 -0.37 -7.14
C GLY A 178 -11.49 0.94 -6.33
N ASN A 179 -10.37 1.48 -5.83
CA ASN A 179 -10.35 2.73 -5.08
C ASN A 179 -10.21 3.96 -6.01
N PRO A 180 -10.65 5.14 -5.57
CA PRO A 180 -10.40 6.39 -6.29
C PRO A 180 -8.93 6.67 -6.60
N LEU A 181 -8.68 7.52 -7.61
CA LEU A 181 -7.39 8.16 -7.87
C LEU A 181 -7.51 9.64 -7.50
N VAL A 182 -6.86 10.06 -6.43
CA VAL A 182 -6.98 11.39 -5.82
C VAL A 182 -5.61 11.97 -5.53
N GLY A 183 -5.42 13.26 -5.80
CA GLY A 183 -4.24 14.01 -5.36
C GLY A 183 -3.38 14.57 -6.50
N PRO A 184 -2.21 15.12 -6.16
CA PRO A 184 -1.33 15.80 -7.12
C PRO A 184 -0.55 14.82 -7.99
N VAL A 185 -0.42 15.13 -9.28
CA VAL A 185 0.31 14.30 -10.25
C VAL A 185 1.78 14.74 -10.33
N ARG A 186 2.70 13.78 -10.23
CA ARG A 186 4.14 14.04 -10.31
C ARG A 186 4.51 14.65 -11.67
N GLY A 187 5.42 15.64 -11.68
CA GLY A 187 5.86 16.32 -12.90
C GLY A 187 4.87 17.31 -13.52
N LEU A 188 3.65 17.44 -12.99
CA LEU A 188 2.64 18.39 -13.45
C LEU A 188 2.25 19.35 -12.31
N THR A 189 2.97 20.47 -12.21
CA THR A 189 2.73 21.48 -11.17
C THR A 189 1.28 21.96 -11.18
N ASN A 190 0.63 21.95 -10.01
CA ASN A 190 -0.76 22.36 -9.82
C ASN A 190 -1.82 21.59 -10.64
N PHE A 191 -1.48 20.40 -11.14
CA PHE A 191 -2.45 19.48 -11.75
C PHE A 191 -2.83 18.37 -10.76
N TRP A 192 -4.13 18.18 -10.58
CA TRP A 192 -4.71 17.29 -9.57
C TRP A 192 -5.70 16.34 -10.23
N VAL A 193 -5.93 15.19 -9.61
CA VAL A 193 -6.96 14.25 -10.03
C VAL A 193 -7.95 13.97 -8.89
N ALA A 194 -9.20 13.73 -9.27
CA ALA A 194 -10.25 13.14 -8.44
C ALA A 194 -11.08 12.23 -9.36
N CYS A 195 -10.50 11.10 -9.75
CA CYS A 195 -11.02 10.22 -10.78
C CYS A 195 -11.28 8.80 -10.24
N GLY A 196 -11.98 7.97 -10.99
CA GLY A 196 -12.23 6.57 -10.60
C GLY A 196 -13.12 6.42 -9.35
N VAL A 197 -13.92 7.44 -9.03
CA VAL A 197 -14.81 7.43 -7.85
C VAL A 197 -16.06 6.59 -8.15
N MET A 198 -15.93 5.27 -8.02
CA MET A 198 -16.99 4.31 -8.33
C MET A 198 -18.28 4.61 -7.57
N ALA A 199 -18.22 4.70 -6.24
CA ALA A 199 -19.37 5.02 -5.40
C ALA A 199 -19.51 6.54 -5.23
N GLY A 200 -19.49 7.29 -6.33
CA GLY A 200 -19.40 8.75 -6.35
C GLY A 200 -20.46 9.47 -5.51
N PHE A 201 -21.64 8.87 -5.31
CA PHE A 201 -22.67 9.44 -4.44
C PHE A 201 -22.31 9.36 -2.95
N SER A 202 -21.79 8.23 -2.47
CA SER A 202 -21.43 8.04 -1.05
C SER A 202 -20.03 8.57 -0.73
N GLN A 203 -19.09 8.47 -1.68
CA GLN A 203 -17.69 8.88 -1.48
C GLN A 203 -17.40 10.33 -1.89
N GLY A 204 -18.20 10.91 -2.79
CA GLY A 204 -17.88 12.19 -3.43
C GLY A 204 -17.70 13.36 -2.46
N GLY A 205 -18.49 13.42 -1.38
CA GLY A 205 -18.31 14.43 -0.34
C GLY A 205 -16.98 14.32 0.40
N GLY A 206 -16.58 13.10 0.76
CA GLY A 206 -15.30 12.84 1.43
C GLY A 206 -14.09 13.07 0.53
N VAL A 207 -14.16 12.63 -0.72
CA VAL A 207 -13.12 12.89 -1.73
C VAL A 207 -12.96 14.39 -1.98
N GLY A 208 -14.06 15.12 -2.12
CA GLY A 208 -14.04 16.58 -2.26
C GLY A 208 -13.40 17.28 -1.06
N LEU A 209 -13.75 16.89 0.16
CA LEU A 209 -13.15 17.43 1.38
C LEU A 209 -11.64 17.16 1.44
N ALA A 210 -11.22 15.90 1.23
CA ALA A 210 -9.82 15.51 1.28
C ALA A 210 -8.97 16.28 0.25
N LEU A 211 -9.43 16.35 -1.01
CA LEU A 211 -8.71 17.06 -2.06
C LEU A 211 -8.66 18.57 -1.79
N SER A 212 -9.77 19.18 -1.37
CA SER A 212 -9.81 20.63 -1.07
C SER A 212 -8.82 21.01 0.02
N ARG A 213 -8.74 20.24 1.12
CA ARG A 213 -7.73 20.42 2.17
C ARG A 213 -6.33 20.24 1.64
N TRP A 214 -6.10 19.20 0.83
CA TRP A 214 -4.78 18.95 0.27
C TRP A 214 -4.29 20.12 -0.60
N MET A 215 -5.17 20.70 -1.42
CA MET A 215 -4.83 21.85 -2.25
C MET A 215 -4.55 23.12 -1.44
N VAL A 216 -5.30 23.37 -0.36
CA VAL A 216 -5.21 24.61 0.43
C VAL A 216 -4.15 24.53 1.54
N GLU A 217 -4.06 23.39 2.21
CA GLU A 217 -3.24 23.18 3.41
C GLU A 217 -1.95 22.39 3.12
N GLY A 218 -1.81 21.84 1.90
CA GLY A 218 -0.69 20.99 1.52
C GLY A 218 -0.76 19.55 2.06
N ASP A 219 -1.83 19.19 2.77
CA ASP A 219 -2.08 17.91 3.43
C ASP A 219 -3.59 17.57 3.43
N PRO A 220 -4.00 16.32 3.16
CA PRO A 220 -5.41 15.93 3.08
C PRO A 220 -6.12 15.85 4.45
N GLY A 221 -5.38 15.89 5.56
CA GLY A 221 -5.91 15.83 6.93
C GLY A 221 -6.37 14.43 7.39
N ALA A 222 -6.14 13.39 6.58
CA ALA A 222 -6.42 11.99 6.88
C ALA A 222 -5.45 11.09 6.11
N ASP A 223 -5.35 9.81 6.49
CA ASP A 223 -4.62 8.83 5.68
C ASP A 223 -5.44 8.50 4.43
N VAL A 224 -4.98 9.00 3.29
CA VAL A 224 -5.58 8.80 1.98
C VAL A 224 -4.70 7.97 1.04
N TRP A 225 -3.71 7.23 1.57
CA TRP A 225 -2.78 6.43 0.76
C TRP A 225 -3.50 5.51 -0.22
N ALA A 226 -4.58 4.85 0.22
CA ALA A 226 -5.40 3.97 -0.61
C ALA A 226 -6.09 4.70 -1.80
N MET A 227 -6.20 6.02 -1.75
CA MET A 227 -6.75 6.86 -2.82
C MET A 227 -5.69 7.64 -3.58
N ASP A 228 -4.46 7.77 -3.06
CA ASP A 228 -3.41 8.59 -3.69
C ASP A 228 -3.09 8.07 -5.09
N VAL A 229 -3.07 8.97 -6.08
CA VAL A 229 -2.66 8.66 -7.45
C VAL A 229 -1.23 8.11 -7.52
N ALA A 230 -0.36 8.48 -6.57
CA ALA A 230 1.05 8.07 -6.52
C ALA A 230 1.27 6.60 -6.09
N ARG A 231 0.21 5.83 -5.80
CA ARG A 231 0.32 4.37 -5.60
C ARG A 231 0.52 3.60 -6.91
N TYR A 232 0.27 4.26 -8.04
CA TYR A 232 0.54 3.78 -9.38
C TYR A 232 1.66 4.58 -10.03
N GLY A 233 2.17 4.06 -11.14
CA GLY A 233 3.11 4.75 -12.04
C GLY A 233 3.01 4.17 -13.44
N ASP A 234 3.97 4.47 -14.29
CA ASP A 234 3.96 4.12 -15.73
C ASP A 234 3.87 2.60 -16.00
N TRP A 235 4.14 1.77 -14.99
CA TRP A 235 4.00 0.32 -15.07
C TRP A 235 2.53 -0.15 -15.15
N ALA A 236 1.57 0.66 -14.67
CA ALA A 236 0.14 0.34 -14.64
C ALA A 236 -0.54 0.68 -15.98
N THR A 237 -0.20 -0.09 -17.02
CA THR A 237 -0.71 0.12 -18.39
C THR A 237 -2.23 -0.09 -18.51
N LEU A 238 -2.82 0.29 -19.66
CA LEU A 238 -4.22 -0.01 -19.96
C LEU A 238 -4.55 -1.51 -19.94
N ALA A 239 -3.62 -2.37 -20.36
CA ALA A 239 -3.82 -3.82 -20.37
C ALA A 239 -3.85 -4.37 -18.93
N TYR A 240 -2.93 -3.93 -18.07
CA TYR A 240 -2.93 -4.25 -16.64
C TYR A 240 -4.23 -3.75 -15.99
N THR A 241 -4.58 -2.50 -16.24
CA THR A 241 -5.80 -1.86 -15.72
C THR A 241 -7.03 -2.65 -16.13
N ASN A 242 -7.13 -3.10 -17.38
CA ASN A 242 -8.25 -3.88 -17.86
C ASN A 242 -8.40 -5.20 -17.11
N ALA A 243 -7.32 -5.98 -16.98
CA ALA A 243 -7.34 -7.25 -16.27
C ALA A 243 -7.74 -7.08 -14.79
N LYS A 244 -7.14 -6.12 -14.09
CA LYS A 244 -7.40 -5.89 -12.66
C LYS A 244 -8.78 -5.28 -12.37
N VAL A 245 -9.24 -4.34 -13.18
CA VAL A 245 -10.59 -3.75 -13.02
C VAL A 245 -11.66 -4.82 -13.22
N ARG A 246 -11.50 -5.72 -14.18
CA ARG A 246 -12.45 -6.84 -14.37
C ARG A 246 -12.49 -7.78 -13.18
N GLU A 247 -11.32 -8.14 -12.66
CA GLU A 247 -11.21 -8.94 -11.43
C GLU A 247 -11.89 -8.25 -10.24
N ASN A 248 -11.61 -6.95 -10.02
CA ASN A 248 -12.22 -6.17 -8.96
C ASN A 248 -13.74 -6.06 -9.09
N TYR A 249 -14.23 -5.76 -10.30
CA TYR A 249 -15.67 -5.70 -10.60
C TYR A 249 -16.37 -7.02 -10.25
N SER A 250 -15.83 -8.13 -10.75
CA SER A 250 -16.38 -9.48 -10.54
C SER A 250 -16.33 -9.98 -9.10
N ARG A 251 -15.68 -9.22 -8.21
CA ARG A 251 -15.45 -9.58 -6.81
C ARG A 251 -15.96 -8.51 -5.85
N ARG A 252 -16.78 -7.55 -6.33
CA ARG A 252 -17.13 -6.35 -5.57
C ARG A 252 -17.74 -6.63 -4.19
N PHE A 253 -18.52 -7.70 -4.08
CA PHE A 253 -19.17 -8.14 -2.85
C PHE A 253 -18.59 -9.43 -2.28
N ARG A 254 -17.45 -9.90 -2.80
CA ARG A 254 -16.79 -11.05 -2.18
C ARG A 254 -16.11 -10.66 -0.89
N ILE A 255 -16.23 -11.55 0.08
CA ILE A 255 -15.44 -11.52 1.29
C ILE A 255 -13.98 -11.74 0.89
N ARG A 256 -13.12 -10.78 1.25
CA ARG A 256 -11.68 -10.88 1.07
C ARG A 256 -11.08 -11.49 2.34
N PHE A 257 -10.20 -12.45 2.16
CA PHE A 257 -9.49 -13.09 3.27
C PHE A 257 -8.11 -12.46 3.47
N PRO A 258 -7.55 -12.48 4.70
CA PRO A 258 -6.28 -11.82 5.01
C PRO A 258 -5.10 -12.33 4.18
N ASN A 259 -5.13 -13.60 3.80
CA ASN A 259 -4.07 -14.27 3.07
C ASN A 259 -4.35 -14.46 1.56
N GLU A 260 -5.41 -13.85 1.04
CA GLU A 260 -5.83 -14.02 -0.36
C GLU A 260 -4.96 -13.20 -1.32
N GLU A 261 -4.36 -13.91 -2.27
CA GLU A 261 -3.67 -13.33 -3.42
C GLU A 261 -4.56 -13.39 -4.67
N LEU A 262 -4.65 -12.25 -5.36
CA LEU A 262 -5.41 -12.14 -6.60
C LEU A 262 -4.54 -12.50 -7.81
N THR A 263 -5.13 -13.11 -8.85
CA THR A 263 -4.40 -13.76 -9.94
C THR A 263 -4.40 -12.97 -11.25
N ALA A 264 -5.36 -12.06 -11.45
CA ALA A 264 -5.42 -11.30 -12.70
C ALA A 264 -4.17 -10.44 -12.89
N ALA A 265 -3.72 -10.37 -14.14
CA ALA A 265 -2.51 -9.67 -14.58
C ALA A 265 -1.18 -10.23 -14.02
N ARG A 266 -1.14 -11.49 -13.56
CA ARG A 266 0.08 -12.12 -13.03
C ARG A 266 0.55 -13.33 -13.85
N PRO A 267 1.88 -13.56 -13.95
CA PRO A 267 2.94 -12.66 -13.51
C PRO A 267 3.09 -11.46 -14.48
N LEU A 268 3.30 -10.24 -13.93
CA LEU A 268 3.59 -9.05 -14.75
C LEU A 268 5.08 -8.69 -14.73
N ARG A 269 5.62 -8.40 -13.55
CA ARG A 269 7.04 -8.04 -13.37
C ARG A 269 7.69 -9.11 -12.51
N THR A 270 8.82 -9.62 -12.98
CA THR A 270 9.60 -10.65 -12.29
C THR A 270 11.05 -10.20 -12.16
N THR A 271 11.72 -10.71 -11.14
CA THR A 271 13.15 -10.50 -10.96
C THR A 271 13.95 -11.56 -11.72
N PRO A 272 15.23 -11.32 -12.02
CA PRO A 272 16.11 -12.32 -12.64
C PRO A 272 16.14 -13.71 -11.96
N VAL A 273 15.82 -13.81 -10.67
CA VAL A 273 15.79 -15.07 -9.90
C VAL A 273 14.40 -15.68 -9.74
N TYR A 274 13.33 -15.06 -10.29
CA TYR A 274 11.96 -15.58 -10.20
C TYR A 274 11.84 -17.05 -10.58
N GLU A 275 12.45 -17.46 -11.70
CA GLU A 275 12.43 -18.84 -12.17
C GLU A 275 13.17 -19.82 -11.24
N ARG A 276 14.20 -19.34 -10.52
CA ARG A 276 14.92 -20.14 -9.50
C ARG A 276 14.05 -20.32 -8.26
N LEU A 277 13.41 -19.25 -7.80
CA LEU A 277 12.49 -19.33 -6.65
C LEU A 277 11.29 -20.23 -6.96
N ARG A 278 10.76 -20.17 -8.18
CA ARG A 278 9.69 -21.07 -8.63
C ARG A 278 10.15 -22.53 -8.67
N ALA A 279 11.38 -22.80 -9.10
CA ALA A 279 11.95 -24.15 -9.07
C ALA A 279 12.05 -24.72 -7.64
N GLU A 280 12.20 -23.85 -6.64
CA GLU A 280 12.17 -24.16 -5.20
C GLU A 280 10.75 -24.11 -4.61
N HIS A 281 9.73 -24.11 -5.47
CA HIS A 281 8.31 -24.22 -5.10
C HIS A 281 7.79 -23.02 -4.29
N ALA A 282 8.31 -21.83 -4.59
CA ALA A 282 7.79 -20.59 -4.01
C ALA A 282 6.31 -20.39 -4.34
N VAL A 283 5.52 -20.05 -3.32
CA VAL A 283 4.19 -19.47 -3.45
C VAL A 283 4.36 -17.96 -3.54
N PHE A 284 3.88 -17.36 -4.64
CA PHE A 284 4.12 -15.93 -4.93
C PHE A 284 2.93 -15.04 -4.57
N GLY A 285 3.24 -13.83 -4.08
CA GLY A 285 2.31 -12.72 -3.94
C GLY A 285 2.65 -11.57 -4.88
N ASP A 286 1.73 -10.61 -5.00
CA ASP A 286 1.90 -9.40 -5.79
C ASP A 286 2.23 -8.19 -4.92
N TYR A 287 3.24 -7.41 -5.31
CA TYR A 287 3.53 -6.11 -4.72
C TYR A 287 3.79 -5.07 -5.80
N CYS A 288 2.76 -4.28 -6.15
CA CYS A 288 2.80 -3.28 -7.22
C CYS A 288 3.22 -3.88 -8.58
N GLY A 289 2.63 -5.01 -8.94
CA GLY A 289 2.89 -5.75 -10.18
C GLY A 289 4.15 -6.62 -10.14
N LEU A 290 4.92 -6.62 -9.04
CA LEU A 290 6.13 -7.41 -8.86
C LEU A 290 5.84 -8.71 -8.09
N GLU A 291 6.18 -9.84 -8.68
CA GLU A 291 6.13 -11.14 -8.01
C GLU A 291 7.19 -11.22 -6.91
N HIS A 292 6.79 -11.68 -5.72
CA HIS A 292 7.71 -11.95 -4.62
C HIS A 292 7.29 -13.22 -3.87
N ALA A 293 8.27 -14.01 -3.39
CA ALA A 293 8.01 -15.25 -2.68
C ALA A 293 7.42 -14.97 -1.28
N LEU A 294 6.25 -15.54 -1.00
CA LEU A 294 5.58 -15.45 0.31
C LEU A 294 6.10 -16.52 1.26
N TRP A 295 6.26 -17.75 0.76
CA TRP A 295 6.78 -18.94 1.46
C TRP A 295 7.13 -20.03 0.43
N PHE A 296 7.80 -21.09 0.85
CA PHE A 296 8.26 -22.18 0.00
C PHE A 296 7.57 -23.50 0.35
N ALA A 297 6.90 -24.10 -0.64
CA ALA A 297 6.20 -25.37 -0.48
C ALA A 297 7.17 -26.57 -0.53
N PRO A 298 6.80 -27.72 0.07
CA PRO A 298 7.63 -28.92 0.01
C PRO A 298 7.68 -29.55 -1.40
N SER A 299 6.70 -29.25 -2.25
CA SER A 299 6.64 -29.71 -3.64
C SER A 299 5.91 -28.71 -4.53
N ALA A 300 6.13 -28.79 -5.85
CA ALA A 300 5.42 -27.96 -6.81
C ALA A 300 3.90 -28.20 -6.84
N ALA A 301 3.44 -29.41 -6.49
CA ALA A 301 2.01 -29.74 -6.42
C ALA A 301 1.31 -29.09 -5.20
N GLU A 302 2.09 -28.75 -4.17
CA GLU A 302 1.63 -28.15 -2.92
C GLU A 302 1.92 -26.64 -2.87
N ALA A 303 2.40 -26.04 -3.97
CA ALA A 303 2.70 -24.61 -4.09
C ALA A 303 1.43 -23.77 -4.26
N THR A 304 0.47 -23.96 -3.35
CA THR A 304 -0.75 -23.18 -3.21
C THR A 304 -1.07 -23.01 -1.75
N GLU A 305 -1.83 -21.98 -1.42
CA GLU A 305 -2.26 -21.73 -0.07
C GLU A 305 -3.77 -21.73 0.08
N ASP A 306 -4.23 -22.35 1.15
CA ASP A 306 -5.63 -22.35 1.53
C ASP A 306 -6.04 -20.94 1.98
N ILE A 307 -7.07 -20.39 1.33
CA ILE A 307 -7.65 -19.11 1.68
C ILE A 307 -8.51 -19.28 2.94
N THR A 308 -8.17 -18.59 4.03
CA THR A 308 -8.85 -18.77 5.32
C THR A 308 -8.65 -17.56 6.24
N PHE A 309 -9.53 -17.42 7.25
CA PHE A 309 -9.34 -16.49 8.37
C PHE A 309 -8.47 -17.07 9.50
N HIS A 310 -8.21 -18.38 9.47
CA HIS A 310 -7.40 -19.10 10.45
C HIS A 310 -5.98 -19.32 9.92
N ARG A 311 -5.13 -20.00 10.67
CA ARG A 311 -3.82 -20.46 10.18
C ARG A 311 -4.02 -21.41 8.99
N SER A 312 -3.45 -21.07 7.84
CA SER A 312 -3.49 -21.87 6.61
C SER A 312 -2.47 -23.02 6.63
N ASN A 313 -2.49 -23.83 5.57
CA ASN A 313 -1.47 -24.87 5.30
C ASN A 313 -0.02 -24.33 5.27
N ALA A 314 0.18 -23.02 5.05
CA ALA A 314 1.51 -22.40 5.08
C ALA A 314 2.14 -22.34 6.49
N HIS A 315 1.34 -22.41 7.57
CA HIS A 315 1.79 -22.18 8.95
C HIS A 315 3.00 -23.04 9.38
N PRO A 316 3.02 -24.38 9.23
CA PRO A 316 4.19 -25.18 9.58
C PRO A 316 5.42 -24.91 8.70
N HIS A 317 5.23 -24.52 7.43
CA HIS A 317 6.32 -24.20 6.51
C HIS A 317 6.98 -22.86 6.88
N VAL A 318 6.16 -21.86 7.19
CA VAL A 318 6.64 -20.57 7.73
C VAL A 318 7.37 -20.78 9.06
N ALA A 319 6.91 -21.70 9.91
CA ALA A 319 7.62 -22.06 11.14
C ALA A 319 9.04 -22.59 10.86
N ALA A 320 9.17 -23.51 9.89
CA ALA A 320 10.45 -24.09 9.49
C ALA A 320 11.40 -23.04 8.87
N GLU A 321 10.87 -22.13 8.06
CA GLU A 321 11.61 -20.99 7.51
C GLU A 321 12.17 -20.09 8.63
N CYS A 322 11.33 -19.76 9.63
CA CYS A 322 11.77 -18.98 10.79
C CYS A 322 12.87 -19.69 11.57
N GLN A 323 12.68 -20.99 11.81
CA GLN A 323 13.67 -21.80 12.51
C GLN A 323 15.02 -21.80 11.77
N ALA A 324 15.01 -21.93 10.43
CA ALA A 324 16.23 -21.89 9.63
C ALA A 324 16.99 -20.56 9.79
N VAL A 325 16.28 -19.42 9.83
CA VAL A 325 16.88 -18.11 10.11
C VAL A 325 17.43 -18.06 11.53
N ARG A 326 16.68 -18.54 12.53
CA ARG A 326 17.09 -18.46 13.95
C ARG A 326 18.24 -19.41 14.30
N GLU A 327 18.37 -20.55 13.65
CA GLU A 327 19.32 -21.60 14.04
C GLU A 327 20.53 -21.71 13.09
N ALA A 328 20.39 -21.26 11.84
CA ALA A 328 21.43 -21.40 10.82
C ALA A 328 21.58 -20.12 9.97
N VAL A 329 21.10 -20.14 8.72
CA VAL A 329 21.09 -19.01 7.80
C VAL A 329 19.92 -19.16 6.82
N GLY A 330 19.13 -18.10 6.70
CA GLY A 330 18.09 -17.97 5.69
C GLY A 330 18.52 -17.03 4.56
N LEU A 331 18.04 -17.29 3.35
CA LEU A 331 18.15 -16.42 2.18
C LEU A 331 16.76 -15.90 1.78
N LEU A 332 16.62 -14.58 1.67
CA LEU A 332 15.40 -13.89 1.24
C LEU A 332 15.70 -12.97 0.06
N GLU A 333 14.78 -12.90 -0.90
CA GLU A 333 14.81 -11.85 -1.91
C GLU A 333 14.23 -10.53 -1.35
N ILE A 334 15.02 -9.46 -1.44
CA ILE A 334 14.66 -8.10 -0.98
C ILE A 334 14.56 -7.10 -2.14
N SER A 335 14.44 -7.61 -3.37
CA SER A 335 14.30 -6.80 -4.59
C SER A 335 13.06 -5.92 -4.58
N ASN A 336 12.04 -6.28 -3.80
CA ASN A 336 10.78 -5.56 -3.63
C ASN A 336 10.88 -4.34 -2.69
N TYR A 337 12.10 -3.88 -2.34
CA TYR A 337 12.32 -2.58 -1.70
C TYR A 337 12.53 -1.49 -2.76
N GLY A 338 12.08 -0.28 -2.46
CA GLY A 338 12.31 0.92 -3.27
C GLY A 338 13.73 1.42 -3.03
N LYS A 339 14.40 1.90 -4.09
CA LYS A 339 15.77 2.43 -3.96
C LYS A 339 15.94 3.74 -4.70
N PHE A 340 16.71 4.64 -4.10
CA PHE A 340 17.17 5.87 -4.74
C PHE A 340 18.68 6.01 -4.62
N GLU A 341 19.30 6.54 -5.66
CA GLU A 341 20.67 7.04 -5.59
C GLU A 341 20.64 8.57 -5.57
N VAL A 342 21.31 9.15 -4.57
CA VAL A 342 21.47 10.60 -4.42
C VAL A 342 22.94 10.94 -4.58
N THR A 343 23.26 11.79 -5.55
CA THR A 343 24.65 12.17 -5.86
C THR A 343 24.85 13.66 -6.03
N GLY A 344 26.08 14.13 -5.80
CA GLY A 344 26.52 15.49 -6.10
C GLY A 344 26.78 16.38 -4.88
N PRO A 345 27.35 17.58 -5.10
CA PRO A 345 27.75 18.50 -4.05
C PRO A 345 26.51 19.02 -3.31
N GLY A 346 26.47 18.88 -1.99
CA GLY A 346 25.30 19.26 -1.17
C GLY A 346 24.35 18.10 -0.81
N THR A 347 24.65 16.87 -1.24
CA THR A 347 23.85 15.67 -0.92
C THR A 347 23.60 15.52 0.58
N LYS A 348 24.64 15.74 1.40
CA LYS A 348 24.56 15.59 2.85
C LYS A 348 23.63 16.65 3.45
N GLU A 349 23.79 17.90 3.05
CA GLU A 349 23.04 19.04 3.57
C GLU A 349 21.55 18.90 3.21
N TRP A 350 21.26 18.55 1.95
CA TRP A 350 19.90 18.33 1.49
C TRP A 350 19.22 17.14 2.18
N LEU A 351 19.87 15.98 2.26
CA LEU A 351 19.32 14.82 2.99
C LEU A 351 19.13 15.11 4.48
N SER A 352 20.03 15.88 5.08
CA SER A 352 19.88 16.33 6.47
C SER A 352 18.69 17.26 6.67
N TYR A 353 18.23 17.97 5.64
CA TYR A 353 17.04 18.83 5.70
C TYR A 353 15.75 18.05 5.46
N VAL A 354 15.70 17.16 4.45
CA VAL A 354 14.45 16.48 4.08
C VAL A 354 14.10 15.28 4.98
N MET A 355 15.06 14.74 5.73
CA MET A 355 14.86 13.58 6.62
C MET A 355 15.04 13.96 8.09
N ALA A 356 14.55 13.16 9.03
CA ALA A 356 14.56 13.48 10.46
C ALA A 356 15.83 13.07 11.23
N ASN A 357 16.66 12.16 10.69
CA ASN A 357 17.91 11.74 11.32
C ASN A 357 19.14 12.43 10.71
N ARG A 358 20.28 12.35 11.40
CA ARG A 358 21.57 12.76 10.87
C ARG A 358 22.03 11.87 9.72
N VAL A 359 22.70 12.47 8.74
CA VAL A 359 23.40 11.72 7.69
C VAL A 359 24.64 11.04 8.30
N PRO A 360 24.81 9.72 8.14
CA PRO A 360 25.89 8.98 8.77
C PRO A 360 27.27 9.32 8.16
N LYS A 361 28.33 8.78 8.77
CA LYS A 361 29.68 8.80 8.17
C LYS A 361 29.71 7.95 6.90
N VAL A 362 30.66 8.22 6.02
CA VAL A 362 30.91 7.35 4.85
C VAL A 362 31.17 5.91 5.33
N GLY A 363 30.62 4.95 4.62
CA GLY A 363 30.70 3.53 4.94
C GLY A 363 29.66 3.05 5.96
N ARG A 364 28.70 3.89 6.35
CA ARG A 364 27.73 3.61 7.44
C ARG A 364 26.28 3.84 7.01
N ILE A 365 25.39 3.20 7.77
CA ILE A 365 23.93 3.27 7.63
C ILE A 365 23.33 4.13 8.76
N ALA A 366 22.27 4.87 8.44
CA ALA A 366 21.34 5.43 9.42
C ALA A 366 19.90 5.06 9.05
N LEU A 367 19.12 4.62 10.03
CA LEU A 367 17.66 4.53 9.88
C LEU A 367 17.07 5.91 10.12
N THR A 368 16.23 6.40 9.22
CA THR A 368 15.69 7.75 9.30
C THR A 368 14.22 7.80 8.92
N PRO A 369 13.37 8.33 9.80
CA PRO A 369 12.04 8.76 9.41
C PRO A 369 12.13 9.92 8.41
N MET A 370 11.15 10.00 7.53
CA MET A 370 10.84 11.17 6.72
C MET A 370 9.47 11.68 7.16
N LEU A 371 9.37 12.99 7.41
CA LEU A 371 8.17 13.63 7.97
C LEU A 371 7.58 14.64 6.98
N ASN A 372 6.26 14.83 7.01
CA ASN A 372 5.64 16.01 6.39
C ASN A 372 5.83 17.26 7.27
N GLU A 373 5.37 18.42 6.79
CA GLU A 373 5.49 19.68 7.53
C GLU A 373 4.74 19.67 8.88
N ARG A 374 3.76 18.79 9.04
CA ARG A 374 3.01 18.55 10.30
C ARG A 374 3.69 17.54 11.23
N GLY A 375 4.92 17.11 10.90
CA GLY A 375 5.68 16.16 11.71
C GLY A 375 5.16 14.72 11.65
N LYS A 376 4.27 14.40 10.71
CA LYS A 376 3.70 13.05 10.55
C LYS A 376 4.55 12.19 9.63
N LEU A 377 4.57 10.88 9.89
CA LEU A 377 5.40 9.91 9.18
C LEU A 377 4.92 9.75 7.75
N ILE A 378 5.79 10.11 6.80
CA ILE A 378 5.56 9.91 5.37
C ILE A 378 6.52 8.91 4.75
N GLY A 379 7.45 8.34 5.52
CA GLY A 379 8.25 7.20 5.12
C GLY A 379 9.31 6.82 6.16
N ASP A 380 9.78 5.58 6.09
CA ASP A 380 10.90 5.04 6.85
C ASP A 380 12.01 4.60 5.89
N PHE A 381 13.21 5.12 6.10
CA PHE A 381 14.33 4.96 5.16
C PHE A 381 15.55 4.37 5.85
N THR A 382 16.25 3.53 5.10
CA THR A 382 17.63 3.14 5.38
C THR A 382 18.55 3.98 4.49
N LEU A 383 19.27 4.92 5.10
CA LEU A 383 20.20 5.81 4.44
C LEU A 383 21.61 5.22 4.50
N CYS A 384 22.13 4.78 3.36
CA CYS A 384 23.44 4.14 3.21
C CYS A 384 24.44 5.08 2.54
N ARG A 385 25.44 5.58 3.28
CA ARG A 385 26.40 6.55 2.73
C ARG A 385 27.62 5.88 2.13
N LEU A 386 27.68 5.81 0.79
CA LEU A 386 28.74 5.16 0.04
C LEU A 386 30.01 6.03 -0.12
N ALA A 387 29.83 7.32 -0.38
CA ALA A 387 30.92 8.26 -0.53
C ALA A 387 30.52 9.64 0.04
N ALA A 388 31.42 10.63 -0.06
CA ALA A 388 31.14 11.98 0.41
C ALA A 388 29.84 12.55 -0.19
N GLU A 389 29.68 12.35 -1.50
CA GLU A 389 28.60 12.85 -2.36
C GLU A 389 27.82 11.72 -3.05
N ARG A 390 27.76 10.53 -2.43
CA ARG A 390 26.98 9.39 -2.96
C ARG A 390 26.27 8.68 -1.81
N VAL A 391 24.95 8.69 -1.86
CA VAL A 391 24.07 8.04 -0.88
C VAL A 391 23.12 7.10 -1.61
N PHE A 392 22.96 5.90 -1.08
CA PHE A 392 21.96 4.94 -1.51
C PHE A 392 20.86 4.90 -0.45
N LEU A 393 19.62 5.18 -0.86
CA LEU A 393 18.44 5.13 0.00
C LEU A 393 17.67 3.85 -0.30
N ILE A 394 17.26 3.15 0.75
CA ILE A 394 16.35 2.01 0.66
C ILE A 394 15.08 2.38 1.41
N CYS A 395 13.92 2.08 0.84
CA CYS A 395 12.60 2.51 1.31
C CYS A 395 11.50 1.57 0.81
N THR A 396 10.24 1.93 1.02
CA THR A 396 9.10 1.17 0.53
C THR A 396 8.92 1.31 -0.99
N TYR A 397 8.87 0.19 -1.70
CA TYR A 397 8.75 0.18 -3.16
C TYR A 397 7.41 0.73 -3.68
N ALA A 398 6.30 0.42 -3.01
CA ALA A 398 4.98 0.93 -3.39
C ALA A 398 4.86 2.47 -3.31
N ALA A 399 5.76 3.13 -2.57
CA ALA A 399 5.76 4.57 -2.38
C ALA A 399 6.82 5.29 -3.22
N GLU A 400 7.45 4.63 -4.21
CA GLU A 400 8.49 5.27 -5.03
C GLU A 400 8.00 6.56 -5.69
N GLU A 401 6.85 6.55 -6.37
CA GLU A 401 6.29 7.77 -7.01
C GLU A 401 5.89 8.84 -5.98
N TYR A 402 5.40 8.42 -4.80
CA TYR A 402 5.10 9.32 -3.69
C TYR A 402 6.35 10.04 -3.18
N TYR A 403 7.45 9.30 -2.98
CA TYR A 403 8.74 9.85 -2.57
C TYR A 403 9.35 10.76 -3.63
N ARG A 404 9.24 10.39 -4.91
CA ARG A 404 9.70 11.26 -6.01
C ARG A 404 8.96 12.59 -6.01
N ARG A 405 7.63 12.57 -5.86
CA ARG A 405 6.81 13.79 -5.73
C ARG A 405 7.25 14.63 -4.52
N TRP A 406 7.58 14.00 -3.41
CA TRP A 406 8.08 14.68 -2.21
C TRP A 406 9.46 15.33 -2.44
N PHE A 407 10.38 14.62 -3.08
CA PHE A 407 11.71 15.16 -3.40
C PHE A 407 11.66 16.28 -4.44
N GLU A 408 10.71 16.25 -5.40
CA GLU A 408 10.45 17.35 -6.32
C GLU A 408 9.93 18.60 -5.59
N ARG A 409 9.04 18.43 -4.60
CA ARG A 409 8.54 19.53 -3.76
C ARG A 409 9.63 20.17 -2.89
N HIS A 410 10.52 19.36 -2.34
CA HIS A 410 11.69 19.82 -1.58
C HIS A 410 12.96 19.75 -2.43
N ALA A 411 12.90 20.37 -3.62
CA ALA A 411 13.88 20.20 -4.69
C ALA A 411 15.33 20.15 -4.21
N PRO A 412 16.14 19.17 -4.69
CA PRO A 412 17.57 19.14 -4.42
C PRO A 412 18.25 20.41 -4.95
N PRO A 413 19.31 20.90 -4.28
CA PRO A 413 20.04 22.07 -4.75
C PRO A 413 20.76 21.79 -6.08
N PRO A 414 21.17 22.83 -6.82
CA PRO A 414 21.91 22.67 -8.08
C PRO A 414 23.12 21.74 -7.92
N GLY A 415 23.24 20.75 -8.80
CA GLY A 415 24.30 19.74 -8.76
C GLY A 415 23.96 18.47 -7.98
N VAL A 416 22.92 18.47 -7.14
CA VAL A 416 22.40 17.25 -6.49
C VAL A 416 21.37 16.59 -7.39
N THR A 417 21.54 15.29 -7.62
CA THR A 417 20.59 14.45 -8.37
C THR A 417 20.00 13.39 -7.47
N VAL A 418 18.71 13.10 -7.66
CA VAL A 418 17.97 12.04 -6.96
C VAL A 418 17.36 11.15 -8.04
N ARG A 419 17.75 9.88 -8.06
CA ARG A 419 17.37 8.97 -9.13
C ARG A 419 16.76 7.70 -8.57
N PRO A 420 15.52 7.32 -8.94
CA PRO A 420 14.97 6.01 -8.58
C PRO A 420 15.79 4.91 -9.28
N CYS A 421 16.03 3.80 -8.58
CA CYS A 421 16.87 2.71 -9.05
C CYS A 421 16.23 1.33 -8.81
N ALA A 422 14.93 1.24 -8.51
CA ALA A 422 14.35 0.03 -7.92
C ALA A 422 14.68 -1.28 -8.63
N MET A 423 14.45 -1.39 -9.94
CA MET A 423 14.78 -2.63 -10.69
C MET A 423 16.18 -2.62 -11.30
N GLN A 424 16.91 -1.50 -11.21
CA GLN A 424 18.31 -1.45 -11.62
C GLN A 424 19.20 -2.11 -10.59
N TYR A 425 18.90 -1.91 -9.29
CA TYR A 425 19.51 -2.63 -8.17
C TYR A 425 18.52 -3.60 -7.54
N VAL A 426 18.82 -4.88 -7.62
CA VAL A 426 18.06 -5.96 -6.99
C VAL A 426 18.85 -6.53 -5.82
N GLY A 427 18.19 -7.25 -4.91
CA GLY A 427 18.83 -7.60 -3.65
C GLY A 427 18.47 -8.97 -3.12
N LEU A 428 19.44 -9.57 -2.43
CA LEU A 428 19.28 -10.77 -1.62
C LEU A 428 19.76 -10.47 -0.20
N SER A 429 19.05 -10.96 0.81
CA SER A 429 19.44 -10.89 2.22
C SER A 429 19.80 -12.27 2.74
N VAL A 430 20.96 -12.37 3.41
CA VAL A 430 21.30 -13.53 4.24
C VAL A 430 21.19 -13.15 5.71
N ALA A 431 20.41 -13.91 6.47
CA ALA A 431 20.15 -13.63 7.89
C ALA A 431 20.22 -14.90 8.74
N GLY A 432 20.72 -14.77 9.97
CA GLY A 432 20.91 -15.87 10.91
C GLY A 432 22.35 -15.92 11.46
N PRO A 433 22.60 -16.72 12.52
CA PRO A 433 23.90 -16.78 13.18
C PRO A 433 25.06 -17.19 12.26
N ARG A 434 24.80 -17.94 11.18
CA ARG A 434 25.82 -18.36 10.21
C ARG A 434 26.00 -17.41 9.01
N SER A 435 25.19 -16.34 8.92
CA SER A 435 25.23 -15.41 7.78
C SER A 435 26.61 -14.77 7.54
N ARG A 436 27.34 -14.41 8.61
CA ARG A 436 28.73 -13.91 8.49
C ARG A 436 29.66 -14.97 7.96
N ALA A 437 29.62 -16.20 8.49
CA ALA A 437 30.51 -17.28 8.06
C ALA A 437 30.30 -17.59 6.56
N LEU A 438 29.05 -17.61 6.12
CA LEU A 438 28.69 -17.73 4.71
C LEU A 438 29.24 -16.58 3.88
N LEU A 439 28.94 -15.34 4.24
CA LEU A 439 29.37 -14.22 3.40
C LEU A 439 30.90 -14.07 3.39
N GLN A 440 31.56 -14.36 4.52
CA GLN A 440 33.02 -14.31 4.66
C GLN A 440 33.73 -15.34 3.77
N SER A 441 33.13 -16.52 3.52
CA SER A 441 33.73 -17.50 2.61
C SER A 441 33.70 -17.06 1.14
N LEU A 442 32.89 -16.05 0.84
CA LEU A 442 32.67 -15.52 -0.50
C LEU A 442 33.38 -14.19 -0.74
N THR A 443 34.01 -13.58 0.27
CA THR A 443 34.71 -12.31 0.09
C THR A 443 36.07 -12.30 0.78
N ARG A 444 36.98 -11.48 0.24
CA ARG A 444 38.30 -11.24 0.84
C ARG A 444 38.28 -10.14 1.89
N GLU A 445 37.22 -9.34 1.95
CA GLU A 445 37.03 -8.30 2.96
C GLU A 445 36.80 -8.91 4.34
N ASP A 446 37.33 -8.28 5.39
CA ASP A 446 37.09 -8.70 6.77
C ASP A 446 35.68 -8.28 7.24
N LEU A 447 34.82 -9.25 7.49
CA LEU A 447 33.45 -9.08 7.98
C LEU A 447 33.31 -9.29 9.49
N SER A 448 34.43 -9.36 10.22
CA SER A 448 34.45 -9.36 11.68
C SER A 448 33.70 -8.14 12.25
N SER A 449 33.15 -8.26 13.45
CA SER A 449 32.43 -7.14 14.08
C SER A 449 33.31 -5.90 14.31
N ALA A 450 34.63 -6.05 14.35
CA ALA A 450 35.57 -4.94 14.43
C ALA A 450 35.72 -4.21 13.08
N ALA A 451 35.91 -4.94 11.98
CA ALA A 451 36.13 -4.36 10.66
C ALA A 451 34.84 -3.92 9.94
N PHE A 452 33.76 -4.68 10.13
CA PHE A 452 32.44 -4.46 9.55
C PHE A 452 31.34 -4.44 10.63
N PRO A 453 31.35 -3.44 11.53
CA PRO A 453 30.38 -3.35 12.62
C PRO A 453 28.94 -3.21 12.12
N PHE A 454 27.96 -3.53 12.96
CA PHE A 454 26.53 -3.34 12.66
C PHE A 454 26.23 -1.93 12.12
N LEU A 455 25.39 -1.82 11.09
CA LEU A 455 25.14 -0.58 10.31
C LEU A 455 26.35 -0.09 9.51
N SER A 456 27.18 -1.01 9.01
CA SER A 456 28.18 -0.72 7.97
C SER A 456 27.59 -0.96 6.58
N PHE A 457 28.02 -0.16 5.60
CA PHE A 457 27.62 -0.28 4.20
C PHE A 457 28.80 0.03 3.29
N ARG A 458 29.20 -0.89 2.42
CA ARG A 458 30.36 -0.71 1.54
C ARG A 458 30.13 -1.35 0.18
N SER A 459 30.86 -0.87 -0.82
CA SER A 459 31.07 -1.60 -2.06
C SER A 459 32.14 -2.66 -1.82
N LEU A 460 31.86 -3.91 -2.17
CA LEU A 460 32.82 -5.01 -2.12
C LEU A 460 32.42 -6.12 -3.10
N ASP A 461 33.33 -7.03 -3.39
CA ASP A 461 33.07 -8.18 -4.25
C ASP A 461 32.60 -9.38 -3.43
N VAL A 462 31.51 -10.02 -3.88
CA VAL A 462 31.04 -11.32 -3.39
C VAL A 462 31.33 -12.35 -4.49
N GLY A 463 32.38 -13.11 -4.33
CA GLY A 463 32.98 -13.91 -5.39
C GLY A 463 33.50 -13.02 -6.51
N MET A 464 32.92 -13.14 -7.70
CA MET A 464 33.23 -12.31 -8.87
C MET A 464 32.21 -11.17 -9.07
N ILE A 465 31.29 -10.98 -8.13
CA ILE A 465 30.13 -10.12 -8.30
C ILE A 465 30.34 -8.81 -7.53
N PRO A 466 30.35 -7.66 -8.22
CA PRO A 466 30.41 -6.36 -7.55
C PRO A 466 29.08 -6.08 -6.83
N ALA A 467 29.14 -5.81 -5.53
CA ALA A 467 27.96 -5.64 -4.70
C ALA A 467 28.07 -4.42 -3.76
N LEU A 468 26.91 -3.87 -3.40
CA LEU A 468 26.77 -2.99 -2.25
C LEU A 468 26.25 -3.83 -1.09
N VAL A 469 27.04 -3.96 -0.03
CA VAL A 469 26.74 -4.82 1.11
C VAL A 469 26.49 -3.98 2.35
N GLY A 470 25.32 -4.18 2.97
CA GLY A 470 24.92 -3.56 4.23
C GLY A 470 24.78 -4.59 5.34
N ARG A 471 25.40 -4.35 6.51
CA ARG A 471 25.17 -5.18 7.70
C ARG A 471 23.98 -4.64 8.49
N ILE A 472 22.80 -5.11 8.10
CA ILE A 472 21.51 -4.80 8.69
C ILE A 472 20.58 -6.00 8.43
N SER A 473 19.56 -6.19 9.27
CA SER A 473 18.56 -7.23 9.07
C SER A 473 17.21 -6.80 9.63
N PHE A 474 16.16 -7.02 8.85
CA PHE A 474 14.79 -6.85 9.29
C PHE A 474 14.25 -8.08 10.05
N THR A 475 14.98 -9.20 10.09
CA THR A 475 14.63 -10.40 10.88
C THR A 475 14.98 -10.27 12.36
N GLY A 476 15.86 -9.32 12.71
CA GLY A 476 16.41 -9.17 14.07
C GLY A 476 17.59 -10.09 14.40
N ASP A 477 18.05 -10.92 13.47
CA ASP A 477 19.31 -11.67 13.58
C ASP A 477 20.48 -10.91 12.96
N LEU A 478 21.70 -11.42 13.16
CA LEU A 478 22.84 -11.06 12.34
C LEU A 478 22.49 -11.29 10.86
N GLY A 479 22.70 -10.29 10.01
CA GLY A 479 22.41 -10.42 8.60
C GLY A 479 23.03 -9.33 7.76
N TYR A 480 22.99 -9.58 6.45
CA TYR A 480 23.52 -8.72 5.42
C TYR A 480 22.51 -8.57 4.29
N GLU A 481 22.31 -7.34 3.83
CA GLU A 481 21.62 -7.03 2.58
C GLU A 481 22.67 -6.84 1.48
N ILE A 482 22.51 -7.55 0.37
CA ILE A 482 23.46 -7.56 -0.75
C ILE A 482 22.73 -7.05 -1.98
N TRP A 483 23.12 -5.87 -2.45
CA TRP A 483 22.51 -5.20 -3.60
C TRP A 483 23.45 -5.26 -4.80
N VAL A 484 22.93 -5.73 -5.93
CA VAL A 484 23.67 -5.89 -7.19
C VAL A 484 22.86 -5.32 -8.35
N SER A 485 23.53 -5.00 -9.46
CA SER A 485 22.79 -4.71 -10.68
C SER A 485 22.07 -5.96 -11.18
N SER A 486 20.94 -5.76 -11.85
CA SER A 486 20.00 -6.85 -12.25
C SER A 486 20.66 -8.03 -12.96
N GLU A 487 21.68 -7.79 -13.77
CA GLU A 487 22.42 -8.80 -14.54
C GLU A 487 23.18 -9.79 -13.65
N TYR A 488 23.57 -9.40 -12.44
CA TYR A 488 24.33 -10.24 -11.52
C TYR A 488 23.48 -11.05 -10.54
N GLN A 489 22.19 -10.75 -10.41
CA GLN A 489 21.37 -11.36 -9.34
C GLN A 489 21.31 -12.89 -9.42
N ARG A 490 21.25 -13.44 -10.64
CA ARG A 490 21.27 -14.91 -10.84
C ARG A 490 22.57 -15.52 -10.35
N ALA A 491 23.70 -14.92 -10.72
CA ALA A 491 25.01 -15.37 -10.28
C ALA A 491 25.15 -15.26 -8.75
N LEU A 492 24.63 -14.19 -8.15
CA LEU A 492 24.66 -14.01 -6.69
C LEU A 492 23.82 -15.07 -5.98
N TYR A 493 22.62 -15.35 -6.48
CA TYR A 493 21.76 -16.40 -5.94
C TYR A 493 22.45 -17.76 -5.98
N ASP A 494 22.97 -18.16 -7.15
CA ASP A 494 23.61 -19.46 -7.33
C ASP A 494 24.85 -19.60 -6.43
N LEU A 495 25.62 -18.52 -6.30
CA LEU A 495 26.80 -18.47 -5.44
C LEU A 495 26.44 -18.63 -3.95
N LEU A 496 25.42 -17.92 -3.47
CA LEU A 496 24.96 -17.98 -2.09
C LEU A 496 24.35 -19.34 -1.76
N MET A 497 23.50 -19.88 -2.64
CA MET A 497 22.90 -21.21 -2.47
C MET A 497 23.97 -22.30 -2.44
N GLY A 498 24.94 -22.25 -3.37
CA GLY A 498 26.03 -23.21 -3.44
C GLY A 498 26.92 -23.20 -2.19
N ALA A 499 27.41 -22.04 -1.76
CA ALA A 499 28.27 -21.92 -0.58
C ALA A 499 27.52 -22.12 0.74
N GLY A 500 26.20 -21.86 0.76
CA GLY A 500 25.35 -22.00 1.93
C GLY A 500 24.87 -23.43 2.20
N ALA A 501 24.96 -24.33 1.23
CA ALA A 501 24.43 -25.70 1.33
C ALA A 501 24.97 -26.45 2.56
N GLU A 502 26.30 -26.46 2.75
CA GLU A 502 26.95 -27.11 3.90
C GLU A 502 26.67 -26.38 5.24
N GLN A 503 26.29 -25.10 5.17
CA GLN A 503 25.97 -24.29 6.35
C GLN A 503 24.49 -24.41 6.76
N GLY A 504 23.70 -25.19 6.03
CA GLY A 504 22.28 -25.39 6.28
C GLY A 504 21.42 -24.23 5.78
N LEU A 505 21.85 -23.53 4.72
CA LEU A 505 21.07 -22.44 4.13
C LEU A 505 19.71 -22.93 3.65
N LYS A 506 18.67 -22.16 3.99
CA LYS A 506 17.31 -22.35 3.48
C LYS A 506 16.75 -21.05 2.94
N LEU A 507 15.88 -21.14 1.95
CA LEU A 507 15.09 -19.99 1.51
C LEU A 507 14.02 -19.67 2.54
N PHE A 508 13.68 -18.40 2.68
CA PHE A 508 12.50 -17.97 3.44
C PHE A 508 11.79 -16.82 2.72
N GLY A 509 10.48 -16.76 2.87
CA GLY A 509 9.62 -15.81 2.17
C GLY A 509 9.13 -14.66 3.04
N GLY A 510 8.28 -13.81 2.44
CA GLY A 510 7.71 -12.63 3.09
C GLY A 510 6.89 -12.93 4.35
N ARG A 511 6.29 -14.12 4.47
CA ARG A 511 5.52 -14.52 5.67
C ARG A 511 6.41 -14.79 6.87
N ALA A 512 7.50 -15.53 6.65
CA ALA A 512 8.54 -15.72 7.65
C ALA A 512 9.17 -14.37 8.03
N LEU A 513 9.40 -13.46 7.08
CA LEU A 513 9.86 -12.11 7.41
C LEU A 513 8.87 -11.35 8.29
N ASN A 514 7.56 -11.42 8.01
CA ASN A 514 6.54 -10.74 8.78
C ASN A 514 6.45 -11.24 10.24
N THR A 515 6.58 -12.54 10.48
CA THR A 515 6.64 -13.07 11.86
C THR A 515 7.93 -12.63 12.57
N LEU A 516 9.09 -12.77 11.92
CA LEU A 516 10.39 -12.42 12.52
C LEU A 516 10.49 -10.93 12.88
N ARG A 517 9.95 -10.03 12.05
CA ARG A 517 9.95 -8.57 12.32
C ARG A 517 8.98 -8.19 13.44
N ILE A 518 7.83 -8.87 13.57
CA ILE A 518 6.86 -8.60 14.65
C ILE A 518 7.41 -9.05 16.00
N GLU A 519 8.15 -10.17 16.06
CA GLU A 519 8.87 -10.59 17.27
C GLU A 519 9.86 -9.51 17.78
N LYS A 520 10.39 -8.68 16.87
CA LYS A 520 11.24 -7.52 17.16
C LYS A 520 10.48 -6.20 17.35
N SER A 521 9.16 -6.21 17.20
CA SER A 521 8.31 -5.02 17.21
C SER A 521 8.71 -3.97 16.17
N PHE A 522 9.18 -4.43 15.00
CA PHE A 522 9.49 -3.54 13.88
C PHE A 522 8.23 -3.25 13.07
N GLY A 523 7.97 -1.97 12.81
CA GLY A 523 6.83 -1.53 12.01
C GLY A 523 7.13 -1.43 10.52
N THR A 524 6.10 -1.24 9.71
CA THR A 524 6.22 -1.03 8.26
C THR A 524 5.34 0.13 7.76
N TRP A 525 5.72 0.72 6.63
CA TRP A 525 4.89 1.66 5.87
C TRP A 525 3.51 1.08 5.54
N THR A 526 2.47 1.92 5.55
CA THR A 526 1.04 1.60 5.39
C THR A 526 0.39 0.81 6.53
N ARG A 527 1.17 0.35 7.51
CA ARG A 527 0.65 -0.31 8.73
C ARG A 527 0.93 0.56 9.94
N GLU A 528 2.10 0.38 10.55
CA GLU A 528 2.53 1.14 11.72
C GLU A 528 2.90 2.58 11.37
N TYR A 529 3.40 2.81 10.14
CA TYR A 529 3.85 4.11 9.67
C TYR A 529 2.90 4.63 8.59
N ARG A 530 2.20 5.72 8.91
CA ARG A 530 1.16 6.38 8.09
C ARG A 530 1.22 7.89 8.33
N PRO A 531 0.75 8.73 7.40
CA PRO A 531 0.79 10.20 7.49
C PRO A 531 -0.16 10.81 8.55
N ILE A 532 -0.60 9.99 9.51
CA ILE A 532 -1.43 10.37 10.66
C ILE A 532 -0.68 10.21 11.99
N TYR A 533 0.40 9.43 12.02
CA TYR A 533 1.18 9.17 13.24
C TYR A 533 2.44 10.03 13.28
N GLY A 534 2.77 10.54 14.46
CA GLY A 534 4.07 11.16 14.69
C GLY A 534 5.18 10.12 14.96
N PRO A 535 6.46 10.48 14.80
CA PRO A 535 7.58 9.59 15.04
C PRO A 535 7.67 9.08 16.49
N TYR A 536 7.19 9.81 17.50
CA TYR A 536 7.26 9.34 18.88
C TYR A 536 6.13 8.36 19.19
N GLU A 537 4.90 8.66 18.77
CA GLU A 537 3.75 7.76 18.82
C GLU A 537 4.09 6.40 18.19
N ALA A 538 4.76 6.41 17.04
CA ALA A 538 5.16 5.20 16.29
C ALA A 538 6.42 4.48 16.79
N GLY A 539 7.05 4.93 17.88
CA GLY A 539 8.26 4.32 18.42
C GLY A 539 9.56 4.59 17.61
N LEU A 540 9.52 5.53 16.66
CA LEU A 540 10.66 5.94 15.84
C LEU A 540 11.43 7.14 16.42
N GLY A 541 10.99 7.71 17.55
CA GLY A 541 11.59 8.90 18.16
C GLY A 541 13.10 8.82 18.42
N ARG A 542 13.64 7.62 18.66
CA ARG A 542 15.11 7.40 18.81
C ARG A 542 15.92 7.69 17.55
N PHE A 543 15.26 7.74 16.39
CA PHE A 543 15.86 8.04 15.09
C PHE A 543 15.67 9.50 14.68
N VAL A 544 14.96 10.31 15.47
CA VAL A 544 14.78 11.73 15.22
C VAL A 544 15.91 12.50 15.93
N ASP A 545 16.74 13.19 15.17
CA ASP A 545 17.82 14.02 15.72
C ASP A 545 17.40 15.49 15.75
N LEU A 546 16.79 15.91 16.85
CA LEU A 546 16.36 17.30 17.05
C LEU A 546 17.53 18.29 17.21
N LYS A 547 18.76 17.80 17.39
CA LYS A 547 19.96 18.63 17.63
C LYS A 547 20.71 18.99 16.35
N LYS A 548 20.42 18.33 15.22
CA LYS A 548 21.14 18.55 13.95
C LYS A 548 20.79 19.85 13.21
N GLY A 549 19.91 20.67 13.77
CA GLY A 549 19.37 21.87 13.12
C GLY A 549 18.01 21.61 12.48
N GLU A 550 17.66 22.45 11.51
CA GLU A 550 16.35 22.44 10.84
C GLU A 550 16.18 21.24 9.89
N PHE A 551 14.98 20.66 9.89
CA PHE A 551 14.53 19.64 8.96
C PHE A 551 13.01 19.70 8.83
N VAL A 552 12.45 19.10 7.77
CA VAL A 552 11.01 19.14 7.52
C VAL A 552 10.22 18.47 8.66
N GLY A 553 9.26 19.18 9.23
CA GLY A 553 8.43 18.69 10.34
C GLY A 553 9.07 18.77 11.73
N ARG A 554 10.27 19.38 11.86
CA ARG A 554 11.00 19.45 13.14
C ARG A 554 10.20 20.06 14.29
N ALA A 555 9.53 21.18 14.05
CA ALA A 555 8.79 21.88 15.10
C ALA A 555 7.66 21.00 15.68
N ALA A 556 6.89 20.34 14.82
CA ALA A 556 5.83 19.43 15.24
C ALA A 556 6.37 18.15 15.91
N ALA A 557 7.50 17.61 15.44
CA ALA A 557 8.15 16.48 16.11
C ALA A 557 8.67 16.86 17.52
N LEU A 558 9.18 18.08 17.68
CA LEU A 558 9.60 18.62 18.99
C LEU A 558 8.39 18.74 19.94
N GLU A 559 7.28 19.28 19.45
CA GLU A 559 6.03 19.39 20.21
C GLU A 559 5.48 18.01 20.62
N GLU A 560 5.49 17.04 19.72
CA GLU A 560 5.06 15.66 20.02
C GLU A 560 5.94 15.03 21.09
N ARG A 561 7.27 15.22 21.03
CA ARG A 561 8.20 14.73 22.05
C ARG A 561 7.85 15.30 23.44
N ASP A 562 7.60 16.61 23.50
CA ASP A 562 7.42 17.33 24.76
C ASP A 562 6.02 17.11 25.36
N SER A 563 4.99 16.96 24.52
CA SER A 563 3.63 16.63 24.94
C SER A 563 3.41 15.14 25.22
N GLY A 564 4.24 14.27 24.64
CA GLY A 564 4.11 12.81 24.73
C GLY A 564 3.20 12.18 23.67
N GLY A 565 2.56 12.97 22.80
CA GLY A 565 1.63 12.49 21.77
C GLY A 565 0.29 11.95 22.33
N ALA A 566 -0.66 11.67 21.46
CA ALA A 566 -1.98 11.17 21.84
C ALA A 566 -2.02 9.63 21.90
N LEU A 567 -1.21 8.98 21.07
CA LEU A 567 -1.20 7.52 20.91
C LEU A 567 0.17 6.91 21.26
N ARG A 568 0.21 5.59 21.34
CA ARG A 568 1.45 4.83 21.37
C ARG A 568 1.30 3.52 20.62
N LEU A 569 2.24 3.25 19.72
CA LEU A 569 2.43 1.93 19.15
C LEU A 569 2.98 0.99 20.22
N VAL A 570 2.28 -0.11 20.47
CA VAL A 570 2.63 -1.11 21.48
C VAL A 570 2.55 -2.52 20.88
N THR A 571 3.21 -3.46 21.55
CA THR A 571 3.20 -4.88 21.18
C THR A 571 2.37 -5.65 22.20
N PHE A 572 1.49 -6.53 21.72
CA PHE A 572 0.69 -7.45 22.52
C PHE A 572 1.09 -8.89 22.25
N THR A 573 1.05 -9.71 23.29
CA THR A 573 0.86 -11.17 23.14
C THR A 573 -0.62 -11.48 23.29
N VAL A 574 -1.16 -12.36 22.46
CA VAL A 574 -2.61 -12.64 22.39
C VAL A 574 -2.88 -14.12 22.55
N ASP A 575 -3.91 -14.47 23.33
CA ASP A 575 -4.44 -15.84 23.41
C ASP A 575 -5.39 -16.13 22.23
N ALA A 576 -4.80 -16.18 21.04
CA ALA A 576 -5.53 -16.08 19.77
C ALA A 576 -6.12 -17.43 19.28
N GLY A 577 -5.83 -18.55 19.93
CA GLY A 577 -6.26 -19.87 19.46
C GLY A 577 -5.59 -20.25 18.13
N ASP A 578 -6.39 -20.46 17.09
CA ASP A 578 -5.97 -20.89 15.75
C ASP A 578 -6.04 -19.79 14.68
N ALA A 579 -6.43 -18.56 15.04
CA ALA A 579 -6.47 -17.40 14.17
C ALA A 579 -5.68 -16.25 14.81
N ASP A 580 -4.71 -15.70 14.09
CA ASP A 580 -3.88 -14.60 14.57
C ASP A 580 -4.41 -13.27 14.04
N ALA A 581 -4.20 -12.18 14.78
CA ALA A 581 -4.54 -10.84 14.28
C ALA A 581 -3.71 -10.52 13.02
N SER A 582 -4.25 -9.68 12.16
CA SER A 582 -3.68 -9.36 10.83
C SER A 582 -3.66 -7.86 10.52
N GLY A 583 -4.57 -7.09 11.11
CA GLY A 583 -4.73 -5.65 10.95
C GLY A 583 -6.19 -5.20 11.10
N ASP A 584 -6.37 -4.00 11.64
CA ASP A 584 -7.64 -3.31 11.90
C ASP A 584 -8.57 -3.97 12.94
N GLU A 585 -8.14 -5.04 13.60
CA GLU A 585 -8.89 -5.64 14.72
C GLU A 585 -9.02 -4.64 15.89
N PRO A 586 -10.20 -4.51 16.52
CA PRO A 586 -10.41 -3.64 17.68
C PRO A 586 -9.59 -4.09 18.89
N VAL A 587 -8.94 -3.12 19.55
CA VAL A 587 -8.31 -3.31 20.87
C VAL A 587 -9.25 -2.77 21.92
N TRP A 588 -9.64 -3.64 22.85
CA TRP A 588 -10.48 -3.34 23.99
C TRP A 588 -9.65 -3.15 25.26
N HIS A 589 -10.10 -2.28 26.15
CA HIS A 589 -9.63 -2.17 27.53
C HIS A 589 -10.83 -1.88 28.44
N ASP A 590 -11.03 -2.68 29.49
CA ASP A 590 -12.16 -2.57 30.41
C ASP A 590 -13.53 -2.41 29.72
N GLY A 591 -13.78 -3.24 28.70
CA GLY A 591 -15.05 -3.27 27.97
C GLY A 591 -15.28 -2.13 26.98
N LYS A 592 -14.29 -1.27 26.71
CA LYS A 592 -14.36 -0.22 25.69
C LYS A 592 -13.30 -0.42 24.60
N VAL A 593 -13.65 -0.14 23.35
CA VAL A 593 -12.65 -0.04 22.28
C VAL A 593 -11.79 1.19 22.52
N VAL A 594 -10.48 1.00 22.61
CA VAL A 594 -9.50 2.05 22.86
C VAL A 594 -8.52 2.22 21.71
N GLY A 595 -8.39 1.23 20.83
CA GLY A 595 -7.40 1.23 19.77
C GLY A 595 -7.68 0.20 18.69
N TRP A 596 -6.67 -0.04 17.85
CA TRP A 596 -6.75 -1.01 16.76
C TRP A 596 -5.38 -1.64 16.50
N VAL A 597 -5.40 -2.89 16.05
CA VAL A 597 -4.23 -3.60 15.56
C VAL A 597 -3.81 -3.02 14.21
N THR A 598 -2.51 -2.86 14.00
CA THR A 598 -1.95 -2.45 12.71
C THR A 598 -1.33 -3.61 11.95
N SER A 599 -0.72 -4.56 12.67
CA SER A 599 -0.16 -5.79 12.14
C SER A 599 -0.25 -6.91 13.18
N GLY A 600 -0.36 -8.16 12.74
CA GLY A 600 -0.16 -9.31 13.61
C GLY A 600 0.41 -10.52 12.87
N ALA A 601 0.89 -11.48 13.66
CA ALA A 601 1.36 -12.79 13.20
C ALA A 601 1.58 -13.70 14.41
N TYR A 602 1.63 -15.01 14.17
CA TYR A 602 2.21 -15.93 15.13
C TYR A 602 3.74 -15.83 15.14
N GLY A 603 4.32 -15.49 16.30
CA GLY A 603 5.76 -15.52 16.52
C GLY A 603 6.24 -16.94 16.73
N HIS A 604 6.82 -17.57 15.71
CA HIS A 604 7.22 -18.98 15.77
C HIS A 604 8.40 -19.24 16.72
N SER A 605 9.30 -18.27 16.89
CA SER A 605 10.44 -18.37 17.80
C SER A 605 10.00 -18.24 19.26
N VAL A 606 9.01 -17.38 19.51
CA VAL A 606 8.48 -17.12 20.86
C VAL A 606 7.25 -17.97 21.22
N ARG A 607 6.69 -18.67 20.23
CA ARG A 607 5.50 -19.55 20.32
C ARG A 607 4.27 -18.84 20.89
N GLN A 608 4.01 -17.63 20.41
CA GLN A 608 2.89 -16.80 20.85
C GLN A 608 2.31 -16.00 19.68
N SER A 609 1.00 -15.75 19.69
CA SER A 609 0.39 -14.79 18.78
C SER A 609 0.78 -13.38 19.21
N LEU A 610 1.21 -12.56 18.24
CA LEU A 610 1.69 -11.20 18.47
C LEU A 610 0.87 -10.20 17.64
N ALA A 611 0.59 -9.04 18.22
CA ALA A 611 -0.06 -7.94 17.54
C ALA A 611 0.64 -6.61 17.87
N LEU A 612 0.91 -5.81 16.84
CA LEU A 612 1.27 -4.41 16.97
C LEU A 612 -0.01 -3.58 16.88
N ALA A 613 -0.18 -2.60 17.77
CA ALA A 613 -1.40 -1.82 17.84
C ALA A 613 -1.15 -0.41 18.36
N TYR A 614 -2.00 0.54 17.95
CA TYR A 614 -2.04 1.86 18.57
C TYR A 614 -3.07 1.89 19.70
N VAL A 615 -2.67 2.39 20.86
CA VAL A 615 -3.53 2.66 22.02
C VAL A 615 -3.33 4.11 22.51
N PRO A 616 -4.25 4.69 23.29
CA PRO A 616 -4.06 6.01 23.88
C PRO A 616 -2.81 6.03 24.76
N ALA A 617 -2.04 7.12 24.71
CA ALA A 617 -0.77 7.23 25.44
C ALA A 617 -0.94 7.00 26.96
N ALA A 618 -2.10 7.39 27.52
CA ALA A 618 -2.44 7.18 28.93
C ALA A 618 -2.57 5.69 29.33
N LEU A 619 -2.88 4.81 28.37
CA LEU A 619 -3.00 3.36 28.60
C LEU A 619 -1.73 2.60 28.23
N ALA A 620 -0.74 3.26 27.63
CA ALA A 620 0.48 2.60 27.16
C ALA A 620 1.37 2.06 28.30
N GLY A 621 1.13 2.50 29.55
CA GLY A 621 1.77 1.95 30.74
C GLY A 621 1.16 0.62 31.22
N GLU A 622 -0.14 0.43 31.01
CA GLU A 622 -0.89 -0.74 31.49
C GLU A 622 -0.43 -2.03 30.80
N THR A 623 -0.38 -3.14 31.53
CA THR A 623 0.11 -4.44 31.00
C THR A 623 -1.01 -5.46 30.77
N SER A 624 -2.09 -5.36 31.54
CA SER A 624 -3.27 -6.23 31.47
C SER A 624 -4.55 -5.41 31.27
N GLY A 625 -5.70 -6.07 31.27
CA GLY A 625 -7.00 -5.41 31.04
C GLY A 625 -7.35 -5.28 29.55
N PHE A 626 -6.44 -5.67 28.66
CA PHE A 626 -6.65 -5.62 27.22
C PHE A 626 -7.24 -6.90 26.65
N GLU A 627 -8.07 -6.74 25.63
CA GLU A 627 -8.55 -7.82 24.77
C GLU A 627 -8.44 -7.37 23.30
N ILE A 628 -8.21 -8.31 22.38
CA ILE A 628 -8.21 -8.05 20.94
C ILE A 628 -9.32 -8.91 20.32
N GLU A 629 -10.20 -8.27 19.55
CA GLU A 629 -11.31 -8.97 18.92
C GLU A 629 -10.88 -9.60 17.60
N ILE A 630 -10.82 -10.93 17.57
CA ILE A 630 -10.40 -11.73 16.42
C ILE A 630 -11.58 -12.59 15.99
N ILE A 631 -12.08 -12.36 14.77
CA ILE A 631 -13.23 -13.10 14.18
C ILE A 631 -14.45 -13.08 15.13
N GLY A 632 -14.74 -11.91 15.71
CA GLY A 632 -15.88 -11.70 16.61
C GLY A 632 -15.69 -12.20 18.06
N GLU A 633 -14.54 -12.77 18.40
CA GLU A 633 -14.21 -13.22 19.75
C GLU A 633 -13.19 -12.30 20.41
N ARG A 634 -13.50 -11.81 21.62
CA ARG A 634 -12.53 -11.04 22.42
C ARG A 634 -11.52 -11.97 23.05
N ARG A 635 -10.27 -11.88 22.59
CA ARG A 635 -9.14 -12.69 23.06
C ARG A 635 -8.31 -11.89 24.04
N ARG A 636 -7.95 -12.49 25.18
CA ARG A 636 -7.10 -11.85 26.19
C ARG A 636 -5.78 -11.42 25.55
N ALA A 637 -5.37 -10.18 25.80
CA ALA A 637 -4.12 -9.62 25.33
C ALA A 637 -3.30 -9.04 26.49
N LEU A 638 -1.98 -9.19 26.42
CA LEU A 638 -1.04 -8.62 27.39
C LEU A 638 -0.03 -7.73 26.68
N ARG A 639 0.05 -6.47 27.11
CA ARG A 639 0.99 -5.51 26.53
C ARG A 639 2.40 -5.85 27.00
N GLN A 640 3.32 -5.89 26.05
CA GLN A 640 4.73 -6.15 26.28
C GLN A 640 5.49 -4.83 26.47
N SER A 641 6.43 -4.82 27.41
CA SER A 641 7.27 -3.64 27.72
C SER A 641 8.44 -3.46 26.75
N ALA A 642 8.81 -4.51 26.04
CA ALA A 642 9.87 -4.54 25.04
C ALA A 642 9.51 -5.54 23.92
N ALA A 643 10.38 -5.63 22.91
CA ALA A 643 10.27 -6.70 21.92
C ALA A 643 10.32 -8.08 22.60
N VAL A 644 9.45 -8.99 22.16
CA VAL A 644 9.32 -10.32 22.77
C VAL A 644 10.56 -11.18 22.51
N PHE A 645 11.26 -10.92 21.41
CA PHE A 645 12.49 -11.63 21.04
C PHE A 645 13.72 -10.71 21.08
N ASP A 646 14.75 -11.12 21.83
CA ASP A 646 16.06 -10.46 21.94
C ASP A 646 15.93 -8.92 22.13
N PRO A 647 15.29 -8.45 23.22
CA PRO A 647 14.97 -7.03 23.41
C PRO A 647 16.22 -6.13 23.40
N GLU A 648 17.38 -6.64 23.79
CA GLU A 648 18.67 -5.94 23.77
C GLU A 648 19.27 -5.82 22.34
N GLY A 649 18.74 -6.60 21.38
CA GLY A 649 19.24 -6.63 20.00
C GLY A 649 20.64 -7.22 19.89
N SER A 650 21.00 -8.13 20.80
CA SER A 650 22.33 -8.71 20.90
C SER A 650 22.68 -9.58 19.68
N ARG A 651 21.70 -10.35 19.17
CA ARG A 651 21.90 -11.26 18.02
C ARG A 651 22.25 -10.50 16.74
N MET A 652 21.55 -9.40 16.49
CA MET A 652 21.82 -8.54 15.33
C MET A 652 23.18 -7.83 15.41
N ARG A 653 23.66 -7.55 16.63
CA ARG A 653 24.91 -6.82 16.89
C ARG A 653 26.14 -7.72 17.07
N ALA A 654 25.96 -9.02 17.27
CA ALA A 654 27.02 -10.02 17.50
C ALA A 654 28.08 -10.06 16.40
#